data_AF-A0A9K3KBF8-F1
#
_entry.id   AF-A0A9K3KBF8-F1
#
_cell.length_a   1.000
_cell.length_b   1.000
_cell.length_c   1.000
_cell.angle_alpha   90.00
_cell.angle_beta   90.00
_cell.angle_gamma   90.00
#
_symmetry.space_group_name_H-M   'P 1'
#
loop_
_entity.id
_entity.type
_entity.pdbx_description
1 polymer ?
#
loop_
_entity_poly.entity_id
_entity_poly.type
_entity_poly.pdbx_seq_one_letter_code
_entity_poly.pdbx_strand_id
1 'polypeptide(L)'
;MSYDDDDDDADDYDSVGVNQAIYGTVDTSTDFVYSSEADWIGLAVLCIWAYLIPHLYIEYAEYRLALIESPTWGRSPERLQEAKRAITTSFYSTIFMGILLYASSSVTVTFWTWEMDRRASDILTGFSRMFAGVVFLLLSINLPQWMGCYFSVVDSYKTNVATFRTIREVRFGLSWNLWKQLASMFVFNLYFSCRTDEYTALYGFLVGVPLGMFFILIAYLARVKFSKRNNRWFAGIMGFFLAFTSIGLVYVGALYVEDVWHEDYKNQRYSYSDVSFSTVIISVWTLVTLGFHVLAICITRKYTGNEEIGYRYRPGVFQTAIPGIKGLARITSKVTEKDDSSSIDRTEEPNRSNAEDNPNKENDDDDDDDDDNDDAVDHTNEGFEIKVLQSDKKITSTKDYGTSKPSQTSNDVLMNSSEGPTYSYLCRRKLYETYGFCFCCCSLCHCCCKDVEDDNNISCEENKMIHPIDQIKKDSRCWRFFDGTKWFLWYSLSAFFLYLTIVNCAATTQQVIVRQNLHKAFEYLYPADYHTGPMCGWSEPTEYGDIRSFDSLEELRAANYYLIHCGYCGECSNWNDLSKQWTTRTFLAEASRKCAQKSLLGGVDAVQACNEAEPLGFTPGCAECWTVDELCAKKNCFWIFLQSTLINAVSDYRVQPNDITSATCDEAMCGPEFVPCSGATRRRMNIKSDIKRPLYQQCIYQDADWSVIFNHP
;
A
#
# COMPACT_ATOMS: atom_id res chain seq x y z
N MET A 1 74.60 -6.08 10.36
CA MET A 1 73.59 -7.17 10.36
C MET A 1 73.08 -7.21 8.93
N SER A 2 73.61 -8.16 8.17
CA SER A 2 73.44 -8.37 6.73
C SER A 2 72.18 -9.15 6.43
N TYR A 3 71.51 -8.79 5.33
CA TYR A 3 70.69 -9.63 4.44
C TYR A 3 70.52 -8.75 3.19
N ASP A 4 71.45 -8.84 2.25
CA ASP A 4 71.55 -9.80 1.15
C ASP A 4 70.60 -9.42 0.00
N ASP A 5 71.26 -8.87 -1.01
CA ASP A 5 70.84 -8.67 -2.38
C ASP A 5 70.53 -10.02 -3.05
N ASP A 6 69.50 -10.03 -3.90
CA ASP A 6 69.39 -10.93 -5.05
C ASP A 6 68.57 -10.19 -6.13
N ASP A 7 69.30 -9.48 -6.99
CA ASP A 7 68.91 -9.18 -8.36
C ASP A 7 69.16 -10.44 -9.19
N ASP A 8 68.19 -10.88 -10.00
CA ASP A 8 68.44 -11.64 -11.23
C ASP A 8 67.24 -11.51 -12.19
N ASP A 9 67.54 -10.91 -13.35
CA ASP A 9 67.08 -11.19 -14.72
C ASP A 9 65.56 -11.18 -15.04
N ALA A 10 65.04 -10.18 -15.77
CA ALA A 10 65.22 -9.87 -17.20
C ALA A 10 64.35 -10.71 -18.17
N ASP A 11 63.60 -9.96 -18.98
CA ASP A 11 63.16 -10.26 -20.35
C ASP A 11 62.15 -11.41 -20.60
N ASP A 12 60.84 -11.08 -20.60
CA ASP A 12 59.94 -11.41 -21.72
C ASP A 12 58.58 -10.66 -21.58
N TYR A 13 58.51 -9.41 -22.06
CA TYR A 13 57.21 -8.76 -22.30
C TYR A 13 56.84 -8.98 -23.76
N ASP A 14 56.38 -10.20 -24.01
CA ASP A 14 55.82 -10.60 -25.29
C ASP A 14 54.56 -9.78 -25.56
N SER A 15 54.49 -9.27 -26.78
CA SER A 15 53.43 -8.41 -27.30
C SER A 15 52.04 -9.06 -27.19
N VAL A 16 51.29 -8.75 -26.14
CA VAL A 16 49.88 -9.12 -26.04
C VAL A 16 49.05 -8.10 -26.81
N GLY A 17 48.44 -8.58 -27.89
CA GLY A 17 47.56 -7.83 -28.77
C GLY A 17 46.51 -7.01 -28.03
N VAL A 18 46.65 -5.70 -28.17
CA VAL A 18 45.59 -4.73 -27.96
C VAL A 18 44.51 -5.00 -29.03
N ASN A 19 43.36 -5.54 -28.60
CA ASN A 19 42.02 -5.46 -29.22
C ASN A 19 41.21 -6.77 -29.10
N GLN A 20 40.85 -7.24 -27.89
CA GLN A 20 39.67 -8.11 -27.71
C GLN A 20 39.30 -8.40 -26.23
N ALA A 21 39.11 -7.37 -25.41
CA ALA A 21 38.61 -7.56 -24.04
C ALA A 21 37.52 -6.53 -23.66
N ILE A 22 36.47 -6.44 -24.48
CA ILE A 22 35.19 -5.80 -24.12
C ILE A 22 34.04 -6.71 -24.57
N TYR A 23 34.06 -7.96 -24.12
CA TYR A 23 32.87 -8.79 -24.00
C TYR A 23 33.13 -9.66 -22.77
N GLY A 24 32.75 -9.13 -21.61
CA GLY A 24 32.75 -9.91 -20.37
C GLY A 24 31.95 -11.18 -20.61
N THR A 25 32.58 -12.32 -20.39
CA THR A 25 31.92 -13.62 -20.28
C THR A 25 30.84 -13.50 -19.20
N VAL A 26 29.59 -13.36 -19.64
CA VAL A 26 28.42 -13.43 -18.77
C VAL A 26 28.43 -14.83 -18.16
N ASP A 27 28.71 -14.89 -16.86
CA ASP A 27 28.73 -16.13 -16.09
C ASP A 27 27.28 -16.61 -15.91
N THR A 28 26.78 -17.39 -16.87
CA THR A 28 25.38 -17.84 -16.93
C THR A 28 25.05 -18.97 -15.94
N SER A 29 25.85 -19.19 -14.89
CA SER A 29 25.82 -20.44 -14.12
C SER A 29 25.17 -20.39 -12.72
N THR A 30 24.63 -19.26 -12.25
CA THR A 30 24.02 -19.16 -10.89
C THR A 30 22.67 -18.43 -10.76
N ASP A 31 22.04 -17.95 -11.84
CA ASP A 31 20.87 -17.06 -11.74
C ASP A 31 19.49 -17.76 -11.63
N PHE A 32 19.41 -19.08 -11.46
CA PHE A 32 18.13 -19.80 -11.43
C PHE A 32 17.34 -19.75 -10.11
N VAL A 33 17.69 -18.87 -9.16
CA VAL A 33 17.06 -18.81 -7.82
C VAL A 33 16.28 -17.49 -7.56
N TYR A 34 16.26 -16.55 -8.50
CA TYR A 34 15.54 -15.28 -8.31
C TYR A 34 14.04 -15.29 -8.65
N SER A 35 13.48 -16.42 -9.12
CA SER A 35 12.04 -16.52 -9.45
C SER A 35 11.11 -16.58 -8.23
N SER A 36 11.59 -16.36 -7.00
CA SER A 36 10.76 -16.46 -5.78
C SER A 36 10.41 -15.11 -5.15
N GLU A 37 11.00 -13.99 -5.59
CA GLU A 37 10.74 -12.67 -4.99
C GLU A 37 9.35 -12.14 -5.35
N ALA A 38 8.92 -12.37 -6.59
CA ALA A 38 7.59 -12.00 -7.07
C ALA A 38 6.45 -12.71 -6.32
N ASP A 39 6.65 -13.92 -5.80
CA ASP A 39 5.61 -14.70 -5.13
C ASP A 39 5.07 -14.01 -3.85
N TRP A 40 5.90 -13.21 -3.18
CA TRP A 40 5.57 -12.68 -1.86
C TRP A 40 4.70 -11.42 -1.91
N ILE A 41 4.83 -10.61 -2.94
CA ILE A 41 3.89 -9.50 -3.15
C ILE A 41 2.49 -10.07 -3.44
N GLY A 42 2.43 -11.16 -4.21
CA GLY A 42 1.21 -11.93 -4.44
C GLY A 42 0.58 -12.44 -3.14
N LEU A 43 1.38 -12.85 -2.16
CA LEU A 43 0.90 -13.25 -0.83
C LEU A 43 0.20 -12.11 -0.09
N ALA A 44 0.73 -10.88 -0.13
CA ALA A 44 0.07 -9.74 0.52
C ALA A 44 -1.29 -9.42 -0.12
N VAL A 45 -1.35 -9.42 -1.46
CA VAL A 45 -2.60 -9.23 -2.21
C VAL A 45 -3.60 -10.36 -1.91
N LEU A 46 -3.12 -11.61 -1.86
CA LEU A 46 -3.91 -12.78 -1.45
C LEU A 46 -4.51 -12.57 -0.06
N CYS A 47 -3.71 -12.15 0.92
CA CYS A 47 -4.17 -11.90 2.28
C CYS A 47 -5.23 -10.78 2.33
N ILE A 48 -5.06 -9.70 1.56
CA ILE A 48 -6.06 -8.63 1.45
C ILE A 48 -7.40 -9.22 1.03
N TRP A 49 -7.44 -9.99 -0.06
CA TRP A 49 -8.70 -10.54 -0.57
C TRP A 49 -9.27 -11.64 0.32
N ALA A 50 -8.42 -12.49 0.90
CA ALA A 50 -8.84 -13.51 1.86
C ALA A 50 -9.48 -12.91 3.12
N TYR A 51 -9.06 -11.71 3.52
CA TYR A 51 -9.67 -10.94 4.61
C TYR A 51 -10.93 -10.20 4.17
N LEU A 52 -10.88 -9.54 3.02
CA LEU A 52 -11.92 -8.61 2.55
C LEU A 52 -13.20 -9.36 2.17
N ILE A 53 -13.09 -10.51 1.48
CA ILE A 53 -14.25 -11.29 1.02
C ILE A 53 -15.17 -11.72 2.18
N PRO A 54 -14.68 -12.35 3.26
CA PRO A 54 -15.52 -12.65 4.42
C PRO A 54 -16.19 -11.43 5.03
N HIS A 55 -15.48 -10.30 5.18
CA HIS A 55 -16.05 -9.08 5.77
C HIS A 55 -17.15 -8.48 4.89
N LEU A 56 -16.94 -8.41 3.58
CA LEU A 56 -17.96 -7.94 2.63
C LEU A 56 -19.20 -8.84 2.65
N TYR A 57 -18.99 -10.16 2.69
CA TYR A 57 -20.08 -11.13 2.75
C TYR A 57 -20.87 -11.05 4.07
N ILE A 58 -20.16 -10.91 5.19
CA ILE A 58 -20.75 -10.72 6.51
C ILE A 58 -21.64 -9.48 6.53
N GLU A 59 -21.14 -8.35 6.02
CA GLU A 59 -21.89 -7.10 5.96
C GLU A 59 -23.17 -7.26 5.13
N TYR A 60 -23.07 -7.91 3.97
CA TYR A 60 -24.23 -8.26 3.13
C TYR A 60 -25.25 -9.12 3.88
N ALA A 61 -24.80 -10.17 4.58
CA ALA A 61 -25.67 -11.09 5.30
C ALA A 61 -26.32 -10.44 6.53
N GLU A 62 -25.59 -9.58 7.25
CA GLU A 62 -26.09 -8.78 8.37
C GLU A 62 -27.20 -7.82 7.91
N TYR A 63 -27.02 -7.14 6.78
CA TYR A 63 -28.05 -6.28 6.18
C TYR A 63 -29.32 -7.07 5.80
N ARG A 64 -29.17 -8.27 5.22
CA ARG A 64 -30.34 -9.11 4.86
C ARG A 64 -31.12 -9.58 6.07
N LEU A 65 -30.43 -9.96 7.15
CA LEU A 65 -31.11 -10.32 8.40
C LEU A 65 -31.80 -9.12 9.04
N ALA A 66 -31.13 -7.97 9.08
CA ALA A 66 -31.71 -6.77 9.67
C ALA A 66 -32.98 -6.32 8.93
N LEU A 67 -33.08 -6.54 7.62
CA LEU A 67 -34.32 -6.33 6.87
C LEU A 67 -35.43 -7.32 7.24
N ILE A 68 -35.10 -8.60 7.45
CA ILE A 68 -36.08 -9.62 7.84
C ILE A 68 -36.64 -9.31 9.23
N GLU A 69 -35.78 -8.86 10.15
CA GLU A 69 -36.16 -8.49 11.52
C GLU A 69 -36.79 -7.10 11.61
N SER A 70 -36.70 -6.26 10.57
CA SER A 70 -37.24 -4.91 10.58
C SER A 70 -38.77 -4.92 10.64
N PRO A 71 -39.39 -4.14 11.54
CA PRO A 71 -40.85 -3.95 11.55
C PRO A 71 -41.39 -3.34 10.26
N THR A 72 -40.61 -2.46 9.63
CA THR A 72 -40.97 -1.72 8.41
C THR A 72 -40.93 -2.63 7.18
N TRP A 73 -39.89 -3.46 7.06
CA TRP A 73 -39.66 -4.28 5.87
C TRP A 73 -40.18 -5.71 6.01
N GLY A 74 -40.06 -6.31 7.19
CA GLY A 74 -40.38 -7.72 7.44
C GLY A 74 -41.88 -8.07 7.41
N ARG A 75 -42.77 -7.08 7.61
CA ARG A 75 -44.23 -7.31 7.63
C ARG A 75 -44.86 -7.51 6.25
N SER A 76 -44.28 -6.92 5.20
CA SER A 76 -44.79 -7.03 3.83
C SER A 76 -43.84 -7.91 3.00
N PRO A 77 -44.29 -9.09 2.52
CA PRO A 77 -43.43 -9.99 1.75
C PRO A 77 -42.95 -9.34 0.45
N GLU A 78 -43.79 -8.52 -0.20
CA GLU A 78 -43.44 -7.78 -1.42
C GLU A 78 -42.34 -6.75 -1.17
N ARG A 79 -42.50 -5.89 -0.16
CA ARG A 79 -41.47 -4.90 0.19
C ARG A 79 -40.18 -5.55 0.66
N LEU A 80 -40.27 -6.67 1.38
CA LEU A 80 -39.09 -7.44 1.80
C LEU A 80 -38.36 -8.03 0.59
N GLN A 81 -39.08 -8.55 -0.40
CA GLN A 81 -38.50 -9.09 -1.63
C GLN A 81 -37.84 -7.99 -2.46
N GLU A 82 -38.49 -6.84 -2.57
CA GLU A 82 -37.94 -5.66 -3.26
C GLU A 82 -36.65 -5.16 -2.59
N ALA A 83 -36.66 -5.04 -1.25
CA ALA A 83 -35.49 -4.64 -0.48
C ALA A 83 -34.36 -5.68 -0.55
N LYS A 84 -34.67 -6.98 -0.55
CA LYS A 84 -33.69 -8.05 -0.79
C LYS A 84 -33.05 -7.91 -2.17
N ARG A 85 -33.85 -7.69 -3.22
CA ARG A 85 -33.34 -7.46 -4.58
C ARG A 85 -32.43 -6.24 -4.63
N ALA A 86 -32.85 -5.15 -3.99
CA ALA A 86 -32.06 -3.92 -3.90
C ALA A 86 -30.71 -4.12 -3.21
N ILE A 87 -30.66 -4.83 -2.07
CA ILE A 87 -29.41 -5.18 -1.38
C ILE A 87 -28.52 -6.02 -2.27
N THR A 88 -29.06 -7.08 -2.89
CA THR A 88 -28.29 -7.98 -3.75
C THR A 88 -27.69 -7.23 -4.95
N THR A 89 -28.49 -6.40 -5.63
CA THR A 89 -27.99 -5.56 -6.73
C THR A 89 -26.91 -4.58 -6.24
N SER A 90 -27.13 -3.89 -5.11
CA SER A 90 -26.14 -2.97 -4.52
C SER A 90 -24.85 -3.66 -4.10
N PHE A 91 -24.93 -4.89 -3.57
CA PHE A 91 -23.76 -5.69 -3.23
C PHE A 91 -22.93 -5.97 -4.48
N TYR A 92 -23.52 -6.63 -5.49
CA TYR A 92 -22.78 -6.98 -6.71
C TYR A 92 -22.26 -5.77 -7.47
N SER A 93 -23.04 -4.68 -7.55
CA SER A 93 -22.57 -3.45 -8.21
C SER A 93 -21.39 -2.82 -7.49
N THR A 94 -21.41 -2.79 -6.15
CA THR A 94 -20.31 -2.21 -5.36
C THR A 94 -19.06 -3.08 -5.43
N ILE A 95 -19.21 -4.40 -5.39
CA ILE A 95 -18.09 -5.34 -5.54
C ILE A 95 -17.47 -5.22 -6.95
N PHE A 96 -18.30 -5.20 -7.99
CA PHE A 96 -17.83 -5.05 -9.36
C PHE A 96 -17.04 -3.75 -9.56
N MET A 97 -17.59 -2.62 -9.11
CA MET A 97 -16.90 -1.32 -9.17
C MET A 97 -15.62 -1.30 -8.34
N GLY A 98 -15.62 -1.95 -7.16
CA GLY A 98 -14.44 -2.12 -6.33
C GLY A 98 -13.34 -2.90 -7.04
N ILE A 99 -13.66 -4.06 -7.61
CA ILE A 99 -12.71 -4.88 -8.37
C ILE A 99 -12.16 -4.12 -9.57
N LEU A 100 -13.01 -3.41 -10.32
CA LEU A 100 -12.58 -2.61 -11.47
C LEU A 100 -11.60 -1.50 -11.05
N LEU A 101 -11.88 -0.80 -9.95
CA LEU A 101 -10.99 0.21 -9.41
C LEU A 101 -9.64 -0.40 -8.96
N TYR A 102 -9.68 -1.52 -8.24
CA TYR A 102 -8.47 -2.23 -7.81
C TYR A 102 -7.63 -2.66 -9.01
N ALA A 103 -8.21 -3.38 -9.97
CA ALA A 103 -7.49 -3.88 -11.13
C ALA A 103 -6.90 -2.75 -11.99
N SER A 104 -7.69 -1.72 -12.31
CA SER A 104 -7.22 -0.60 -13.14
C SER A 104 -6.09 0.18 -12.47
N SER A 105 -6.22 0.47 -11.16
CA SER A 105 -5.19 1.17 -10.41
C SER A 105 -3.92 0.35 -10.23
N SER A 106 -4.04 -0.96 -9.95
CA SER A 106 -2.90 -1.88 -9.85
C SER A 106 -2.13 -1.93 -11.17
N VAL A 107 -2.80 -2.16 -12.29
CA VAL A 107 -2.16 -2.18 -13.62
C VAL A 107 -1.45 -0.86 -13.92
N THR A 108 -2.09 0.27 -13.60
CA THR A 108 -1.50 1.60 -13.82
C THR A 108 -0.22 1.79 -12.99
N VAL A 109 -0.25 1.45 -11.69
CA VAL A 109 0.92 1.57 -10.82
C VAL A 109 2.03 0.63 -11.25
N THR A 110 1.71 -0.63 -11.58
CA THR A 110 2.69 -1.62 -12.06
C THR A 110 3.40 -1.11 -13.31
N PHE A 111 2.65 -0.59 -14.29
CA PHE A 111 3.23 -0.04 -15.52
C PHE A 111 4.14 1.16 -15.23
N TRP A 112 3.72 2.08 -14.35
CA TRP A 112 4.53 3.25 -13.98
C TRP A 112 5.78 2.92 -13.17
N THR A 113 5.81 1.78 -12.50
CA THR A 113 6.92 1.38 -11.62
C THR A 113 7.71 0.19 -12.18
N TRP A 114 7.56 -0.11 -13.47
CA TRP A 114 8.23 -1.25 -14.11
C TRP A 114 9.77 -1.17 -14.00
N GLU A 115 10.34 0.03 -14.16
CA GLU A 115 11.78 0.26 -14.04
C GLU A 115 12.23 0.77 -12.66
N MET A 116 11.45 0.48 -11.62
CA MET A 116 11.76 0.88 -10.24
C MET A 116 13.14 0.37 -9.81
N ASP A 117 13.72 0.99 -8.78
CA ASP A 117 14.97 0.52 -8.19
C ASP A 117 14.81 -0.89 -7.55
N ARG A 118 15.89 -1.69 -7.59
CA ARG A 118 15.87 -3.06 -7.06
C ARG A 118 15.76 -3.09 -5.53
N ARG A 119 16.54 -2.28 -4.82
CA ARG A 119 16.46 -2.20 -3.36
C ARG A 119 15.10 -1.68 -2.90
N ALA A 120 14.51 -0.74 -3.63
CA ALA A 120 13.14 -0.31 -3.37
C ALA A 120 12.13 -1.47 -3.52
N SER A 121 12.33 -2.36 -4.50
CA SER A 121 11.54 -3.59 -4.67
C SER A 121 11.73 -4.58 -3.53
N ASP A 122 12.94 -4.69 -3.01
CA ASP A 122 13.24 -5.60 -1.90
C ASP A 122 12.60 -5.10 -0.59
N ILE A 123 12.63 -3.79 -0.33
CA ILE A 123 11.88 -3.18 0.80
C ILE A 123 10.38 -3.36 0.63
N LEU A 124 9.86 -3.17 -0.58
CA LEU A 124 8.46 -3.43 -0.89
C LEU A 124 8.08 -4.88 -0.56
N THR A 125 8.93 -5.84 -0.91
CA THR A 125 8.76 -7.25 -0.59
C THR A 125 8.81 -7.52 0.93
N GLY A 126 9.73 -6.87 1.65
CA GLY A 126 9.78 -6.93 3.11
C GLY A 126 8.49 -6.40 3.76
N PHE A 127 8.02 -5.23 3.33
CA PHE A 127 6.76 -4.64 3.82
C PHE A 127 5.52 -5.45 3.43
N SER A 128 5.51 -6.09 2.26
CA SER A 128 4.39 -6.94 1.84
C SER A 128 4.24 -8.15 2.76
N ARG A 129 5.35 -8.78 3.16
CA ARG A 129 5.36 -9.87 4.15
C ARG A 129 4.93 -9.42 5.53
N MET A 130 5.45 -8.29 6.02
CA MET A 130 5.02 -7.74 7.31
C MET A 130 3.53 -7.41 7.31
N PHE A 131 3.02 -6.80 6.24
CA PHE A 131 1.60 -6.49 6.09
C PHE A 131 0.74 -7.74 6.03
N ALA A 132 1.15 -8.76 5.26
CA ALA A 132 0.49 -10.06 5.26
C ALA A 132 0.40 -10.61 6.71
N GLY A 133 1.50 -10.51 7.47
CA GLY A 133 1.52 -10.84 8.89
C GLY A 133 0.49 -10.07 9.73
N VAL A 134 0.33 -8.76 9.52
CA VAL A 134 -0.74 -7.95 10.14
C VAL A 134 -2.12 -8.50 9.79
N VAL A 135 -2.38 -8.80 8.52
CA VAL A 135 -3.67 -9.34 8.07
C VAL A 135 -3.93 -10.72 8.66
N PHE A 136 -2.91 -11.58 8.80
CA PHE A 136 -3.02 -12.87 9.49
C PHE A 136 -3.38 -12.72 10.97
N LEU A 137 -2.86 -11.72 11.69
CA LEU A 137 -3.29 -11.40 13.05
C LEU A 137 -4.76 -10.92 13.07
N LEU A 138 -5.17 -10.10 12.10
CA LEU A 138 -6.58 -9.70 12.00
C LEU A 138 -7.49 -10.92 11.74
N LEU A 139 -7.07 -11.86 10.91
CA LEU A 139 -7.79 -13.11 10.66
C LEU A 139 -7.81 -14.03 11.88
N SER A 140 -6.71 -14.11 12.64
CA SER A 140 -6.63 -14.95 13.86
C SER A 140 -7.62 -14.50 14.93
N ILE A 141 -7.98 -13.21 14.96
CA ILE A 141 -8.99 -12.64 15.87
C ILE A 141 -10.40 -12.73 15.26
N ASN A 142 -10.54 -12.37 13.99
CA ASN A 142 -11.86 -12.26 13.35
C ASN A 142 -12.48 -13.63 13.06
N LEU A 143 -11.71 -14.63 12.66
CA LEU A 143 -12.25 -15.95 12.33
C LEU A 143 -12.91 -16.62 13.56
N PRO A 144 -12.30 -16.63 14.77
CA PRO A 144 -13.00 -17.03 16.00
C PRO A 144 -14.24 -16.19 16.33
N GLN A 145 -14.24 -14.88 16.03
CA GLN A 145 -15.46 -14.06 16.17
C GLN A 145 -16.55 -14.51 15.19
N TRP A 146 -16.20 -14.76 13.93
CA TRP A 146 -17.11 -15.27 12.90
C TRP A 146 -17.69 -16.61 13.32
N MET A 147 -16.91 -17.48 13.94
CA MET A 147 -17.37 -18.76 14.48
C MET A 147 -18.25 -18.63 15.74
N GLY A 148 -18.36 -17.43 16.33
CA GLY A 148 -19.09 -17.19 17.58
C GLY A 148 -18.33 -17.63 18.84
N CYS A 149 -17.02 -17.81 18.75
CA CYS A 149 -16.16 -18.17 19.88
C CYS A 149 -15.65 -16.94 20.63
N TYR A 150 -15.35 -15.85 19.91
CA TYR A 150 -15.01 -14.56 20.51
C TYR A 150 -16.21 -13.61 20.48
N PHE A 151 -16.32 -12.77 21.50
CA PHE A 151 -17.29 -11.69 21.53
C PHE A 151 -16.99 -10.70 20.41
N SER A 152 -18.03 -10.28 19.71
CA SER A 152 -17.94 -9.27 18.65
C SER A 152 -18.91 -8.15 18.99
N VAL A 153 -18.37 -6.95 19.21
CA VAL A 153 -19.10 -5.77 19.70
C VAL A 153 -19.89 -5.15 18.56
N VAL A 154 -21.03 -5.71 18.15
CA VAL A 154 -21.77 -5.12 17.03
C VAL A 154 -23.28 -5.18 17.26
N ASP A 155 -23.79 -4.16 17.93
CA ASP A 155 -25.24 -3.90 18.10
C ASP A 155 -25.70 -2.63 17.34
N SER A 156 -24.78 -1.74 16.95
CA SER A 156 -25.12 -0.42 16.40
C SER A 156 -25.67 -0.44 14.96
N TYR A 157 -25.48 -1.52 14.20
CA TYR A 157 -26.00 -1.60 12.83
C TYR A 157 -27.48 -2.01 12.77
N LYS A 158 -27.95 -2.82 13.72
CA LYS A 158 -29.34 -3.28 13.77
C LYS A 158 -30.30 -2.11 13.94
N THR A 159 -29.93 -1.14 14.78
CA THR A 159 -30.71 0.08 14.96
C THR A 159 -30.75 0.90 13.68
N ASN A 160 -29.61 1.08 12.99
CA ASN A 160 -29.56 1.88 11.77
C ASN A 160 -30.37 1.27 10.61
N VAL A 161 -30.23 -0.03 10.31
CA VAL A 161 -30.98 -0.64 9.19
C VAL A 161 -32.49 -0.67 9.48
N ALA A 162 -32.88 -0.88 10.73
CA ALA A 162 -34.28 -0.82 11.13
C ALA A 162 -34.90 0.59 10.95
N THR A 163 -34.08 1.64 10.97
CA THR A 163 -34.55 3.03 10.72
C THR A 163 -34.72 3.37 9.25
N PHE A 164 -34.20 2.57 8.31
CA PHE A 164 -34.34 2.88 6.89
C PHE A 164 -35.79 2.76 6.44
N ARG A 165 -36.32 3.84 5.87
CA ARG A 165 -37.72 3.92 5.41
C ARG A 165 -37.84 3.69 3.91
N THR A 166 -36.75 3.88 3.17
CA THR A 166 -36.75 3.85 1.71
C THR A 166 -35.72 2.89 1.14
N ILE A 167 -35.99 2.36 -0.06
CA ILE A 167 -35.07 1.46 -0.78
C ILE A 167 -33.75 2.17 -1.07
N ARG A 168 -33.81 3.48 -1.35
CA ARG A 168 -32.63 4.31 -1.62
C ARG A 168 -31.68 4.36 -0.41
N GLU A 169 -32.21 4.50 0.79
CA GLU A 169 -31.43 4.44 2.03
C GLU A 169 -30.80 3.06 2.24
N VAL A 170 -31.55 1.98 1.99
CA VAL A 170 -31.03 0.60 2.10
C VAL A 170 -29.87 0.38 1.12
N ARG A 171 -30.04 0.75 -0.16
CA ARG A 171 -29.01 0.64 -1.20
C ARG A 171 -27.77 1.45 -0.83
N PHE A 172 -27.97 2.73 -0.47
CA PHE A 172 -26.87 3.62 -0.12
C PHE A 172 -26.13 3.17 1.15
N GLY A 173 -26.87 2.76 2.18
CA GLY A 173 -26.30 2.30 3.45
C GLY A 173 -25.39 1.09 3.27
N LEU A 174 -25.87 0.08 2.54
CA LEU A 174 -25.05 -1.09 2.23
C LEU A 174 -23.83 -0.70 1.36
N SER A 175 -24.05 -0.01 0.25
CA SER A 175 -22.96 0.39 -0.67
C SER A 175 -21.90 1.22 0.03
N TRP A 176 -22.28 2.15 0.91
CA TRP A 176 -21.35 2.95 1.70
C TRP A 176 -20.50 2.09 2.63
N ASN A 177 -21.11 1.15 3.35
CA ASN A 177 -20.40 0.26 4.26
C ASN A 177 -19.44 -0.68 3.51
N LEU A 178 -19.88 -1.26 2.39
CA LEU A 178 -19.02 -2.08 1.53
C LEU A 178 -17.85 -1.25 0.96
N TRP A 179 -18.13 -0.03 0.47
CA TRP A 179 -17.12 0.87 -0.04
C TRP A 179 -16.09 1.24 1.00
N LYS A 180 -16.52 1.49 2.25
CA LYS A 180 -15.60 1.76 3.37
C LYS A 180 -14.65 0.58 3.62
N GLN A 181 -15.14 -0.66 3.54
CA GLN A 181 -14.30 -1.85 3.69
C GLN A 181 -13.32 -1.99 2.52
N LEU A 182 -13.79 -1.84 1.27
CA LEU A 182 -12.94 -1.84 0.08
C LEU A 182 -11.87 -0.74 0.18
N ALA A 183 -12.26 0.51 0.40
CA ALA A 183 -11.34 1.64 0.50
C ALA A 183 -10.30 1.48 1.62
N SER A 184 -10.63 0.76 2.70
CA SER A 184 -9.68 0.54 3.81
C SER A 184 -8.42 -0.21 3.38
N MET A 185 -8.53 -1.14 2.41
CA MET A 185 -7.40 -1.94 1.94
C MET A 185 -6.80 -1.43 0.61
N PHE A 186 -7.47 -0.47 -0.03
CA PHE A 186 -7.13 -0.01 -1.38
C PHE A 186 -5.71 0.57 -1.46
N VAL A 187 -5.34 1.44 -0.50
CA VAL A 187 -4.05 2.12 -0.50
C VAL A 187 -2.88 1.15 -0.32
N PHE A 188 -3.07 0.10 0.48
CA PHE A 188 -2.06 -0.96 0.63
C PHE A 188 -1.88 -1.73 -0.68
N ASN A 189 -2.98 -2.05 -1.36
CA ASN A 189 -2.93 -2.70 -2.67
C ASN A 189 -2.20 -1.85 -3.72
N LEU A 190 -2.38 -0.52 -3.72
CA LEU A 190 -1.62 0.38 -4.61
C LEU A 190 -0.11 0.24 -4.40
N TYR A 191 0.33 0.32 -3.14
CA TYR A 191 1.74 0.17 -2.81
C TYR A 191 2.29 -1.20 -3.25
N PHE A 192 1.56 -2.28 -2.94
CA PHE A 192 1.92 -3.64 -3.36
C PHE A 192 1.71 -3.92 -4.84
N SER A 193 1.26 -2.94 -5.64
CA SER A 193 1.28 -3.05 -7.10
C SER A 193 2.55 -2.45 -7.72
N CYS A 194 3.40 -1.81 -6.92
CA CYS A 194 4.67 -1.27 -7.40
C CYS A 194 5.58 -2.41 -7.85
N ARG A 195 6.13 -2.34 -9.07
CA ARG A 195 7.07 -3.30 -9.66
C ARG A 195 6.71 -4.78 -9.43
N THR A 196 5.42 -5.12 -9.47
CA THR A 196 5.01 -6.52 -9.51
C THR A 196 5.24 -7.06 -10.91
N ASP A 197 5.73 -8.29 -11.02
CA ASP A 197 5.62 -9.04 -12.27
C ASP A 197 4.17 -9.01 -12.76
N GLU A 198 3.97 -9.02 -14.08
CA GLU A 198 2.70 -8.75 -14.77
C GLU A 198 1.50 -9.53 -14.20
N TYR A 199 1.74 -10.67 -13.55
CA TYR A 199 0.71 -11.57 -13.04
C TYR A 199 0.66 -11.72 -11.51
N THR A 200 1.58 -11.13 -10.74
CA THR A 200 1.66 -11.38 -9.29
C THR A 200 0.44 -10.86 -8.53
N ALA A 201 0.04 -9.61 -8.78
CA ALA A 201 -1.14 -9.04 -8.16
C ALA A 201 -2.43 -9.77 -8.60
N LEU A 202 -2.49 -10.15 -9.87
CA LEU A 202 -3.60 -10.94 -10.42
C LEU A 202 -3.68 -12.33 -9.78
N TYR A 203 -2.55 -13.01 -9.62
CA TYR A 203 -2.47 -14.31 -8.96
C TYR A 203 -2.93 -14.21 -7.50
N GLY A 204 -2.45 -13.19 -6.77
CA GLY A 204 -2.89 -12.92 -5.40
C GLY A 204 -4.41 -12.73 -5.31
N PHE A 205 -5.00 -12.00 -6.24
CA PHE A 205 -6.45 -11.87 -6.36
C PHE A 205 -7.17 -13.20 -6.64
N LEU A 206 -6.71 -13.93 -7.67
CA LEU A 206 -7.31 -15.20 -8.13
C LEU A 206 -7.27 -16.29 -7.05
N VAL A 207 -6.27 -16.30 -6.18
CA VAL A 207 -6.17 -17.25 -5.06
C VAL A 207 -6.85 -16.72 -3.80
N GLY A 208 -6.70 -15.42 -3.51
CA GLY A 208 -7.24 -14.78 -2.31
C GLY A 208 -8.76 -14.80 -2.26
N VAL A 209 -9.45 -14.62 -3.39
CA VAL A 209 -10.92 -14.65 -3.44
C VAL A 209 -11.48 -16.03 -3.08
N PRO A 210 -11.05 -17.15 -3.71
CA PRO A 210 -11.43 -18.51 -3.30
C PRO A 210 -11.09 -18.81 -1.83
N LEU A 211 -9.92 -18.38 -1.34
CA LEU A 211 -9.54 -18.59 0.05
C LEU A 211 -10.47 -17.85 1.03
N GLY A 212 -10.86 -16.61 0.70
CA GLY A 212 -11.86 -15.87 1.46
C GLY A 212 -13.22 -16.57 1.46
N MET A 213 -13.65 -17.11 0.31
CA MET A 213 -14.87 -17.93 0.21
C MET A 213 -14.78 -19.21 1.04
N PHE A 214 -13.61 -19.83 1.10
CA PHE A 214 -13.35 -20.99 1.96
C PHE A 214 -13.46 -20.63 3.45
N PHE A 215 -12.98 -19.47 3.89
CA PHE A 215 -13.20 -19.00 5.27
C PHE A 215 -14.67 -18.76 5.60
N ILE A 216 -15.47 -18.25 4.65
CA ILE A 216 -16.93 -18.14 4.81
C ILE A 216 -17.55 -19.53 4.99
N LEU A 217 -17.16 -20.51 4.18
CA LEU A 217 -17.63 -21.89 4.28
C LEU A 217 -17.26 -22.52 5.63
N ILE A 218 -16.02 -22.35 6.08
CA ILE A 218 -15.57 -22.81 7.39
C ILE A 218 -16.41 -22.18 8.52
N ALA A 219 -16.60 -20.86 8.49
CA ALA A 219 -17.39 -20.15 9.49
C ALA A 219 -18.85 -20.65 9.50
N TYR A 220 -19.43 -20.93 8.33
CA TYR A 220 -20.75 -21.53 8.19
C TYR A 220 -20.82 -22.95 8.79
N LEU A 221 -19.93 -23.84 8.38
CA LEU A 221 -19.88 -25.22 8.87
C LEU A 221 -19.69 -25.27 10.38
N ALA A 222 -18.83 -24.39 10.91
CA ALA A 222 -18.55 -24.33 12.35
C ALA A 222 -19.76 -23.93 13.18
N ARG A 223 -20.70 -23.18 12.60
CA ARG A 223 -21.93 -22.75 13.26
C ARG A 223 -23.05 -23.77 13.17
N VAL A 224 -23.17 -24.41 12.01
CA VAL A 224 -24.30 -25.30 11.74
C VAL A 224 -24.03 -26.71 12.22
N LYS A 225 -22.81 -27.22 12.01
CA LYS A 225 -22.50 -28.64 12.19
C LYS A 225 -21.76 -28.94 13.50
N PHE A 226 -20.90 -28.04 13.99
CA PHE A 226 -20.10 -28.33 15.17
C PHE A 226 -20.84 -28.05 16.48
N SER A 227 -20.65 -28.96 17.45
CA SER A 227 -21.03 -28.71 18.83
C SER A 227 -20.28 -27.49 19.37
N LYS A 228 -20.88 -26.76 20.32
CA LYS A 228 -20.25 -25.57 20.93
C LYS A 228 -18.83 -25.86 21.46
N ARG A 229 -18.61 -27.07 22.01
CA ARG A 229 -17.30 -27.51 22.51
C ARG A 229 -16.29 -27.69 21.37
N ASN A 230 -16.66 -28.38 20.30
CA ASN A 230 -15.77 -28.64 19.17
C ASN A 230 -15.45 -27.35 18.41
N ASN A 231 -16.44 -26.45 18.29
CA ASN A 231 -16.25 -25.15 17.66
C ASN A 231 -15.20 -24.29 18.39
N ARG A 232 -15.24 -24.23 19.73
CA ARG A 232 -14.22 -23.51 20.53
C ARG A 232 -12.81 -24.07 20.34
N TRP A 233 -12.68 -25.40 20.31
CA TRP A 233 -11.39 -26.06 20.06
C TRP A 233 -10.87 -25.74 18.67
N PHE A 234 -11.72 -25.89 17.65
CA PHE A 234 -11.36 -25.61 16.26
C PHE A 234 -10.97 -24.14 16.06
N ALA A 235 -11.75 -23.20 16.61
CA ALA A 235 -11.43 -21.78 16.57
C ALA A 235 -10.11 -21.45 17.28
N GLY A 236 -9.82 -22.10 18.40
CA GLY A 236 -8.55 -21.94 19.12
C GLY A 236 -7.35 -22.43 18.31
N ILE A 237 -7.48 -23.60 17.67
CA ILE A 237 -6.43 -24.16 16.79
C ILE A 237 -6.19 -23.25 15.59
N MET A 238 -7.24 -22.85 14.87
CA MET A 238 -7.14 -21.94 13.73
C MET A 238 -6.53 -20.58 14.12
N GLY A 239 -6.99 -20.00 15.24
CA GLY A 239 -6.45 -18.76 15.76
C GLY A 239 -4.96 -18.88 16.10
N PHE A 240 -4.55 -19.98 16.70
CA PHE A 240 -3.13 -20.25 17.01
C PHE A 240 -2.27 -20.33 15.75
N PHE A 241 -2.68 -21.13 14.75
CA PHE A 241 -1.93 -21.25 13.49
C PHE A 241 -1.80 -19.90 12.77
N LEU A 242 -2.90 -19.15 12.63
CA LEU A 242 -2.88 -17.83 11.99
C LEU A 242 -1.99 -16.82 12.75
N ALA A 243 -2.03 -16.85 14.09
CA ALA A 243 -1.17 -16.00 14.93
C ALA A 243 0.32 -16.37 14.80
N PHE A 244 0.63 -17.67 14.73
CA PHE A 244 2.00 -18.13 14.53
C PHE A 244 2.52 -17.76 13.14
N THR A 245 1.72 -17.95 12.09
CA THR A 245 2.03 -17.50 10.73
C THR A 245 2.23 -15.98 10.67
N SER A 246 1.41 -15.21 11.40
CA SER A 246 1.59 -13.75 11.53
C SER A 246 2.98 -13.38 12.05
N ILE A 247 3.43 -14.02 13.14
CA ILE A 247 4.75 -13.79 13.73
C ILE A 247 5.87 -14.14 12.74
N GLY A 248 5.77 -15.30 12.08
CA GLY A 248 6.75 -15.74 11.09
C GLY A 248 6.86 -14.78 9.90
N LEU A 249 5.74 -14.30 9.35
CA LEU A 249 5.73 -13.37 8.22
C LEU A 249 6.29 -11.99 8.58
N VAL A 250 5.98 -11.47 9.77
CA VAL A 250 6.56 -10.21 10.24
C VAL A 250 8.07 -10.34 10.44
N TYR A 251 8.52 -11.45 11.04
CA TYR A 251 9.95 -11.70 11.23
C TYR A 251 10.70 -11.76 9.91
N VAL A 252 10.21 -12.58 8.96
CA VAL A 252 10.83 -12.73 7.65
C VAL A 252 10.79 -11.40 6.87
N GLY A 253 9.70 -10.65 6.94
CA GLY A 253 9.62 -9.33 6.30
C GLY A 253 10.60 -8.32 6.90
N ALA A 254 10.79 -8.33 8.23
CA ALA A 254 11.76 -7.48 8.91
C ALA A 254 13.21 -7.84 8.52
N LEU A 255 13.53 -9.12 8.37
CA LEU A 255 14.83 -9.56 7.88
C LEU A 255 15.14 -9.05 6.47
N TYR A 256 14.14 -9.02 5.58
CA TYR A 256 14.32 -8.47 4.23
C TYR A 256 14.63 -6.97 4.24
N VAL A 257 13.92 -6.19 5.05
CA VAL A 257 14.21 -4.75 5.20
C VAL A 257 15.60 -4.54 5.82
N GLU A 258 15.96 -5.34 6.82
CA GLU A 258 17.29 -5.31 7.44
C GLU A 258 18.39 -5.64 6.42
N ASP A 259 18.19 -6.64 5.56
CA ASP A 259 19.17 -7.03 4.54
C ASP A 259 19.47 -5.89 3.55
N VAL A 260 18.43 -5.16 3.12
CA VAL A 260 18.58 -3.99 2.24
C VAL A 260 19.31 -2.86 2.96
N TRP A 261 18.94 -2.57 4.20
CA TRP A 261 19.57 -1.48 4.96
C TRP A 261 21.02 -1.77 5.36
N HIS A 262 21.41 -3.04 5.43
CA HIS A 262 22.77 -3.47 5.78
C HIS A 262 23.59 -4.02 4.60
N GLU A 263 23.12 -3.92 3.36
CA GLU A 263 23.82 -4.46 2.18
C GLU A 263 25.25 -3.91 2.06
N ASP A 264 25.43 -2.61 2.27
CA ASP A 264 26.73 -1.94 2.19
C ASP A 264 27.73 -2.44 3.26
N TYR A 265 27.22 -2.97 4.36
CA TYR A 265 28.02 -3.45 5.47
C TYR A 265 28.45 -4.91 5.33
N LYS A 266 27.90 -5.69 4.39
CA LYS A 266 28.29 -7.11 4.19
C LYS A 266 29.78 -7.28 3.89
N ASN A 267 30.45 -6.24 3.39
CA ASN A 267 31.89 -6.24 3.13
C ASN A 267 32.75 -5.94 4.37
N GLN A 268 32.17 -5.42 5.46
CA GLN A 268 32.86 -5.22 6.74
C GLN A 268 32.43 -6.35 7.67
N ARG A 269 33.39 -7.15 8.20
CA ARG A 269 33.10 -8.25 9.13
C ARG A 269 32.30 -7.73 10.33
N TYR A 270 30.99 -7.87 10.29
CA TYR A 270 30.12 -7.44 11.38
C TYR A 270 30.38 -8.31 12.61
N SER A 271 30.66 -7.67 13.75
CA SER A 271 30.70 -8.33 15.04
C SER A 271 29.27 -8.71 15.41
N TYR A 272 29.01 -10.01 15.60
CA TYR A 272 27.69 -10.62 15.85
C TYR A 272 27.04 -10.21 17.20
N SER A 273 27.47 -9.11 17.84
CA SER A 273 27.07 -8.71 19.18
C SER A 273 25.89 -7.75 19.24
N ASP A 274 25.48 -7.15 18.13
CA ASP A 274 24.37 -6.20 18.12
C ASP A 274 23.04 -6.92 17.95
N VAL A 275 22.08 -6.62 18.83
CA VAL A 275 20.71 -7.17 18.74
C VAL A 275 20.10 -6.72 17.41
N SER A 276 19.83 -7.68 16.53
CA SER A 276 19.29 -7.38 15.20
C SER A 276 17.96 -6.64 15.31
N PHE A 277 17.73 -5.69 14.41
CA PHE A 277 16.51 -4.89 14.35
C PHE A 277 15.27 -5.80 14.23
N SER A 278 15.39 -6.87 13.42
CA SER A 278 14.41 -7.94 13.29
C SER A 278 14.06 -8.64 14.61
N THR A 279 15.03 -8.85 15.52
CA THR A 279 14.81 -9.50 16.83
C THR A 279 13.95 -8.62 17.75
N VAL A 280 14.15 -7.30 17.70
CA VAL A 280 13.31 -6.36 18.45
C VAL A 280 11.88 -6.36 17.89
N ILE A 281 11.73 -6.28 16.57
CA ILE A 281 10.42 -6.29 15.90
C ILE A 281 9.64 -7.57 16.23
N ILE A 282 10.23 -8.76 16.08
CA ILE A 282 9.52 -10.02 16.34
C ILE A 282 9.09 -10.13 17.81
N SER A 283 9.93 -9.67 18.75
CA SER A 283 9.62 -9.69 20.17
C SER A 283 8.42 -8.80 20.48
N VAL A 284 8.43 -7.56 19.98
CA VAL A 284 7.31 -6.62 20.13
C VAL A 284 6.05 -7.17 19.46
N TRP A 285 6.16 -7.69 18.23
CA TRP A 285 5.01 -8.22 17.49
C TRP A 285 4.40 -9.45 18.16
N THR A 286 5.23 -10.31 18.75
CA THR A 286 4.77 -11.47 19.53
C THR A 286 3.97 -11.01 20.75
N LEU A 287 4.47 -10.03 21.51
CA LEU A 287 3.75 -9.47 22.65
C LEU A 287 2.41 -8.83 22.24
N VAL A 288 2.40 -8.09 21.14
CA VAL A 288 1.19 -7.48 20.58
C VAL A 288 0.17 -8.56 20.18
N THR A 289 0.61 -9.59 19.46
CA THR A 289 -0.23 -10.71 19.01
C THR A 289 -0.86 -11.44 20.20
N LEU A 290 -0.05 -11.80 21.21
CA LEU A 290 -0.53 -12.43 22.44
C LEU A 290 -1.48 -11.51 23.21
N GLY A 291 -1.15 -10.22 23.32
CA GLY A 291 -1.96 -9.20 23.99
C GLY A 291 -3.36 -9.07 23.38
N PHE A 292 -3.47 -9.05 22.05
CA PHE A 292 -4.75 -9.00 21.35
C PHE A 292 -5.61 -10.25 21.60
N HIS A 293 -5.02 -11.45 21.59
CA HIS A 293 -5.75 -12.68 21.89
C HIS A 293 -6.19 -12.76 23.36
N VAL A 294 -5.32 -12.40 24.31
CA VAL A 294 -5.68 -12.31 25.74
C VAL A 294 -6.83 -11.33 25.93
N LEU A 295 -6.75 -10.15 25.32
CA LEU A 295 -7.81 -9.14 25.38
C LEU A 295 -9.12 -9.68 24.80
N ALA A 296 -9.10 -10.32 23.63
CA ALA A 296 -10.28 -10.92 23.01
C ALA A 296 -10.91 -12.00 23.92
N ILE A 297 -10.10 -12.85 24.55
CA ILE A 297 -10.55 -13.87 25.50
C ILE A 297 -11.15 -13.23 26.75
N CYS A 298 -10.49 -12.23 27.34
CA CYS A 298 -10.96 -11.52 28.53
C CYS A 298 -12.29 -10.80 28.27
N ILE A 299 -12.42 -10.09 27.14
CA ILE A 299 -13.66 -9.46 26.72
C ILE A 299 -14.75 -10.54 26.57
N THR A 300 -14.44 -11.64 25.88
CA THR A 300 -15.38 -12.73 25.69
C THR A 300 -15.88 -13.29 27.02
N ARG A 301 -14.98 -13.61 27.95
CA ARG A 301 -15.34 -14.11 29.29
C ARG A 301 -16.23 -13.12 30.06
N LYS A 302 -15.84 -11.84 30.08
CA LYS A 302 -16.57 -10.79 30.78
C LYS A 302 -18.01 -10.68 30.30
N TYR A 303 -18.22 -10.77 28.99
CA TYR A 303 -19.56 -10.68 28.44
C TYR A 303 -20.29 -12.02 28.62
N THR A 304 -19.76 -13.16 28.17
CA THR A 304 -20.47 -14.46 28.19
C THR A 304 -21.01 -14.92 29.55
N GLY A 305 -20.54 -14.38 30.68
CA GLY A 305 -21.07 -14.65 32.02
C GLY A 305 -22.45 -14.05 32.31
N ASN A 306 -22.92 -13.08 31.52
CA ASN A 306 -24.27 -12.51 31.62
C ASN A 306 -25.17 -13.18 30.55
N GLU A 307 -26.13 -14.00 30.97
CA GLU A 307 -26.76 -15.11 30.21
C GLU A 307 -27.53 -14.80 28.90
N GLU A 308 -27.59 -13.57 28.38
CA GLU A 308 -28.36 -13.26 27.15
C GLU A 308 -27.60 -12.44 26.10
N ILE A 309 -26.34 -12.78 25.84
CA ILE A 309 -25.61 -12.06 24.79
C ILE A 309 -25.93 -12.61 23.41
N GLY A 310 -26.63 -11.78 22.64
CA GLY A 310 -26.74 -11.92 21.20
C GLY A 310 -25.36 -11.88 20.55
N TYR A 311 -24.89 -13.03 20.05
CA TYR A 311 -23.71 -13.06 19.19
C TYR A 311 -24.00 -12.26 17.91
N ARG A 312 -23.06 -11.38 17.52
CA ARG A 312 -23.08 -10.59 16.26
C ARG A 312 -23.59 -11.41 15.08
N TYR A 313 -23.08 -12.62 15.01
CA TYR A 313 -23.41 -13.56 13.98
C TYR A 313 -24.46 -14.52 14.54
N ARG A 314 -25.71 -14.42 14.09
CA ARG A 314 -26.74 -15.45 14.33
C ARG A 314 -26.53 -16.62 13.36
N PRO A 315 -26.97 -17.86 13.67
CA PRO A 315 -26.94 -18.97 12.72
C PRO A 315 -27.59 -18.61 11.37
N GLY A 316 -28.62 -17.75 11.39
CA GLY A 316 -29.32 -17.25 10.21
C GLY A 316 -28.47 -16.42 9.23
N VAL A 317 -27.36 -15.79 9.67
CA VAL A 317 -26.50 -14.93 8.82
C VAL A 317 -25.98 -15.76 7.65
N PHE A 318 -25.46 -16.94 7.96
CA PHE A 318 -24.84 -17.80 6.97
C PHE A 318 -25.85 -18.73 6.27
N GLN A 319 -27.02 -18.99 6.85
CA GLN A 319 -28.06 -19.83 6.25
C GLN A 319 -28.88 -19.13 5.16
N THR A 320 -29.11 -17.82 5.27
CA THR A 320 -30.01 -17.09 4.37
C THR A 320 -29.35 -16.63 3.07
N ALA A 321 -28.02 -16.61 3.02
CA ALA A 321 -27.27 -15.74 2.10
C ALA A 321 -26.62 -16.40 0.88
N ILE A 322 -26.63 -17.73 0.72
CA ILE A 322 -26.03 -18.38 -0.46
C ILE A 322 -27.10 -19.10 -1.29
N PRO A 323 -27.60 -18.48 -2.38
CA PRO A 323 -28.60 -19.08 -3.27
C PRO A 323 -28.17 -20.43 -3.88
N GLY A 324 -26.88 -20.76 -3.92
CA GLY A 324 -26.36 -22.02 -4.47
C GLY A 324 -26.04 -23.14 -3.45
N ILE A 325 -25.80 -22.83 -2.17
CA ILE A 325 -25.37 -23.87 -1.21
C ILE A 325 -26.51 -24.81 -0.82
N LYS A 326 -27.78 -24.44 -1.00
CA LYS A 326 -28.86 -25.42 -0.83
C LYS A 326 -28.67 -26.66 -1.73
N GLY A 327 -28.04 -26.49 -2.91
CA GLY A 327 -27.62 -27.61 -3.75
C GLY A 327 -26.50 -28.45 -3.13
N LEU A 328 -25.43 -27.81 -2.63
CA LEU A 328 -24.31 -28.48 -1.94
C LEU A 328 -24.70 -29.15 -0.61
N ALA A 329 -25.60 -28.53 0.14
CA ALA A 329 -26.20 -29.07 1.36
C ALA A 329 -27.07 -30.29 1.05
N ARG A 330 -27.80 -30.27 -0.07
CA ARG A 330 -28.58 -31.42 -0.56
C ARG A 330 -27.70 -32.57 -1.05
N ILE A 331 -26.50 -32.27 -1.58
CA ILE A 331 -25.49 -33.28 -1.92
C ILE A 331 -24.90 -33.89 -0.65
N THR A 332 -24.52 -33.08 0.34
CA THR A 332 -23.95 -33.59 1.60
C THR A 332 -24.96 -34.32 2.47
N SER A 333 -26.25 -33.93 2.47
CA SER A 333 -27.29 -34.68 3.19
C SER A 333 -27.56 -36.05 2.58
N LYS A 334 -27.49 -36.19 1.25
CA LYS A 334 -27.60 -37.47 0.54
C LYS A 334 -26.41 -38.40 0.79
N VAL A 335 -25.24 -37.86 1.12
CA VAL A 335 -24.06 -38.66 1.51
C VAL A 335 -24.23 -39.21 2.93
N THR A 336 -24.83 -38.45 3.86
CA THR A 336 -25.08 -38.93 5.24
C THR A 336 -26.25 -39.89 5.37
N GLU A 337 -27.25 -39.84 4.48
CA GLU A 337 -28.37 -40.81 4.49
C GLU A 337 -27.97 -42.21 3.98
N LYS A 338 -26.80 -42.36 3.34
CA LYS A 338 -26.39 -43.62 2.72
C LYS A 338 -25.59 -44.56 3.65
N ASP A 339 -25.21 -44.10 4.85
CA ASP A 339 -24.43 -44.90 5.81
C ASP A 339 -25.25 -45.46 6.99
N ASP A 340 -26.54 -45.13 7.10
CA ASP A 340 -27.43 -45.67 8.17
C ASP A 340 -28.26 -46.89 7.73
N SER A 341 -28.05 -47.45 6.52
CA SER A 341 -28.80 -48.62 6.04
C SER A 341 -28.04 -49.95 6.10
N SER A 342 -26.95 -50.07 6.86
CA SER A 342 -26.25 -51.35 7.05
C SER A 342 -26.00 -51.68 8.52
N SER A 343 -27.03 -52.13 9.24
CA SER A 343 -26.79 -53.01 10.38
C SER A 343 -28.00 -53.87 10.74
N ILE A 344 -27.71 -55.17 10.85
CA ILE A 344 -28.34 -56.19 11.69
C ILE A 344 -29.30 -57.14 10.96
N ASP A 345 -28.66 -58.17 10.40
CA ASP A 345 -29.19 -59.50 10.19
C ASP A 345 -29.13 -60.25 11.55
N ARG A 346 -30.30 -60.65 12.09
CA ARG A 346 -30.41 -61.65 13.15
C ARG A 346 -31.62 -62.54 12.87
N THR A 347 -31.30 -63.80 12.61
CA THR A 347 -32.12 -65.00 12.53
C THR A 347 -33.09 -65.16 13.70
N GLU A 348 -34.38 -65.39 13.41
CA GLU A 348 -35.18 -66.53 13.90
C GLU A 348 -36.55 -66.62 13.19
N GLU A 349 -36.93 -67.86 12.87
CA GLU A 349 -38.07 -68.41 12.11
C GLU A 349 -39.42 -68.43 12.90
N PRO A 350 -40.55 -69.02 12.41
CA PRO A 350 -41.36 -68.65 11.26
C PRO A 350 -42.88 -68.57 11.62
N ASN A 351 -43.73 -67.88 10.86
CA ASN A 351 -45.13 -68.31 10.68
C ASN A 351 -45.90 -67.57 9.58
N ARG A 352 -46.37 -68.39 8.63
CA ARG A 352 -47.72 -68.46 8.04
C ARG A 352 -48.30 -67.26 7.24
N SER A 353 -48.36 -67.53 5.92
CA SER A 353 -49.55 -67.67 5.07
C SER A 353 -50.23 -66.47 4.42
N ASN A 354 -50.54 -66.71 3.13
CA ASN A 354 -51.48 -66.07 2.19
C ASN A 354 -50.83 -65.03 1.26
N ALA A 355 -50.53 -65.39 0.00
CA ALA A 355 -51.44 -65.61 -1.14
C ALA A 355 -51.96 -64.28 -1.70
N GLU A 356 -51.47 -63.85 -2.88
CA GLU A 356 -52.26 -63.75 -4.11
C GLU A 356 -51.43 -63.21 -5.30
N ASP A 357 -51.76 -63.75 -6.46
CA ASP A 357 -51.22 -63.56 -7.81
C ASP A 357 -51.45 -62.14 -8.37
N ASN A 358 -50.55 -61.62 -9.21
CA ASN A 358 -50.51 -61.79 -10.68
C ASN A 358 -49.84 -60.58 -11.39
N PRO A 359 -49.27 -60.74 -12.60
CA PRO A 359 -48.43 -59.76 -13.31
C PRO A 359 -49.14 -59.14 -14.53
N ASN A 360 -48.50 -58.13 -15.14
CA ASN A 360 -48.45 -57.79 -16.59
C ASN A 360 -48.09 -56.29 -16.76
N LYS A 361 -47.62 -55.77 -17.90
CA LYS A 361 -46.85 -56.20 -19.10
C LYS A 361 -46.90 -54.96 -20.02
N GLU A 362 -45.77 -54.63 -20.64
CA GLU A 362 -45.57 -53.97 -21.96
C GLU A 362 -46.32 -52.68 -22.38
N ASN A 363 -45.48 -51.71 -22.78
CA ASN A 363 -45.38 -51.01 -24.08
C ASN A 363 -46.50 -50.11 -24.66
N ASP A 364 -45.99 -49.31 -25.61
CA ASP A 364 -46.60 -48.49 -26.67
C ASP A 364 -46.75 -47.01 -26.27
N ASP A 365 -45.94 -46.08 -26.78
CA ASP A 365 -45.67 -45.62 -28.16
C ASP A 365 -46.57 -44.44 -28.55
N ASP A 366 -45.92 -43.51 -29.28
CA ASP A 366 -46.44 -42.63 -30.32
C ASP A 366 -46.93 -41.18 -30.01
N ASP A 367 -46.33 -40.30 -30.85
CA ASP A 367 -46.89 -39.13 -31.55
C ASP A 367 -47.10 -37.82 -30.78
N ASP A 368 -46.88 -36.63 -31.33
CA ASP A 368 -46.16 -36.05 -32.48
C ASP A 368 -46.41 -34.52 -32.39
N ASP A 369 -45.86 -33.75 -33.33
CA ASP A 369 -46.23 -32.38 -33.73
C ASP A 369 -45.50 -31.18 -33.07
N ASP A 370 -44.39 -30.81 -33.72
CA ASP A 370 -44.17 -29.55 -34.46
C ASP A 370 -45.05 -28.31 -34.13
N ASP A 371 -44.41 -27.14 -33.96
CA ASP A 371 -44.54 -26.08 -34.96
C ASP A 371 -43.65 -24.84 -34.67
N ASP A 372 -43.17 -24.31 -35.79
CA ASP A 372 -42.27 -23.18 -36.00
C ASP A 372 -42.82 -21.81 -35.56
N ASN A 373 -41.92 -20.87 -35.23
CA ASN A 373 -41.68 -19.72 -36.12
C ASN A 373 -40.61 -18.75 -35.58
N ASP A 374 -39.66 -18.49 -36.46
CA ASP A 374 -38.84 -17.29 -36.52
C ASP A 374 -39.71 -16.04 -36.75
N ASP A 375 -39.28 -14.88 -36.26
CA ASP A 375 -39.34 -13.67 -37.07
C ASP A 375 -38.41 -12.55 -36.59
N ALA A 376 -37.99 -11.79 -37.59
CA ALA A 376 -36.80 -10.95 -37.64
C ALA A 376 -36.99 -9.49 -37.16
N VAL A 377 -35.84 -8.89 -36.82
CA VAL A 377 -35.35 -7.54 -37.18
C VAL A 377 -36.39 -6.44 -37.49
N ASP A 378 -36.37 -5.34 -36.73
CA ASP A 378 -36.39 -4.00 -37.33
C ASP A 378 -35.73 -2.91 -36.45
N HIS A 379 -35.05 -1.98 -37.13
CA HIS A 379 -34.41 -0.77 -36.63
C HIS A 379 -35.35 0.43 -36.81
N THR A 380 -35.57 1.26 -35.80
CA THR A 380 -35.81 2.72 -35.95
C THR A 380 -35.60 3.39 -34.58
N ASN A 381 -34.58 4.25 -34.42
CA ASN A 381 -34.65 5.72 -34.52
C ASN A 381 -35.82 6.38 -33.79
N GLU A 382 -35.60 6.86 -32.57
CA GLU A 382 -36.39 7.98 -32.03
C GLU A 382 -35.47 9.03 -31.37
N GLY A 383 -35.60 10.25 -31.90
CA GLY A 383 -34.91 11.45 -31.46
C GLY A 383 -35.48 11.99 -30.15
N PHE A 384 -34.57 12.48 -29.31
CA PHE A 384 -34.86 13.08 -28.02
C PHE A 384 -35.23 14.55 -28.21
N GLU A 385 -36.52 14.87 -28.21
CA GLU A 385 -37.04 16.25 -28.25
C GLU A 385 -37.28 16.78 -26.82
N ILE A 386 -36.51 17.79 -26.41
CA ILE A 386 -36.68 18.50 -25.13
C ILE A 386 -37.80 19.52 -25.29
N LYS A 387 -38.95 19.28 -24.65
CA LYS A 387 -39.99 20.32 -24.44
C LYS A 387 -39.87 20.94 -23.05
N VAL A 388 -39.38 22.17 -23.06
CA VAL A 388 -39.53 23.18 -22.02
C VAL A 388 -41.02 23.56 -21.92
N LEU A 389 -41.62 23.47 -20.74
CA LEU A 389 -42.90 24.11 -20.45
C LEU A 389 -42.80 24.98 -19.19
N GLN A 390 -42.84 26.29 -19.46
CA GLN A 390 -43.17 27.38 -18.54
C GLN A 390 -44.61 27.22 -18.02
N SER A 391 -44.81 27.43 -16.72
CA SER A 391 -45.40 28.63 -16.09
C SER A 391 -46.90 28.87 -16.36
N ASP A 392 -47.59 29.17 -15.26
CA ASP A 392 -48.88 29.86 -15.11
C ASP A 392 -50.18 29.03 -15.06
N LYS A 393 -50.73 28.91 -13.85
CA LYS A 393 -52.13 29.26 -13.55
C LYS A 393 -52.35 29.25 -12.03
N LYS A 394 -52.49 30.41 -11.40
CA LYS A 394 -53.70 31.26 -11.25
C LYS A 394 -54.64 30.77 -10.13
N ILE A 395 -54.56 31.52 -9.05
CA ILE A 395 -55.42 31.59 -7.88
C ILE A 395 -56.89 31.72 -8.28
N THR A 396 -57.75 30.90 -7.68
CA THR A 396 -59.14 31.28 -7.39
C THR A 396 -59.55 30.71 -6.04
N SER A 397 -59.93 31.64 -5.17
CA SER A 397 -60.54 31.44 -3.85
C SER A 397 -62.02 31.11 -4.02
N THR A 398 -62.49 30.05 -3.38
CA THR A 398 -63.90 29.87 -3.01
C THR A 398 -63.97 29.34 -1.58
N LYS A 399 -64.60 30.15 -0.71
CA LYS A 399 -65.08 29.75 0.61
C LYS A 399 -66.27 28.82 0.43
N ASP A 400 -66.28 27.70 1.14
CA ASP A 400 -67.53 27.01 1.47
C ASP A 400 -67.52 26.50 2.91
N TYR A 401 -68.65 26.73 3.57
CA TYR A 401 -68.96 26.40 4.96
C TYR A 401 -69.59 25.00 5.03
N GLY A 402 -69.26 24.28 6.10
CA GLY A 402 -70.13 23.27 6.71
C GLY A 402 -69.89 21.82 6.26
N THR A 403 -69.46 20.96 7.17
CA THR A 403 -70.33 20.20 8.10
C THR A 403 -69.48 19.08 8.70
N SER A 404 -69.35 19.07 10.03
CA SER A 404 -68.60 18.10 10.81
C SER A 404 -69.15 16.67 10.67
N LYS A 405 -68.33 15.74 10.17
CA LYS A 405 -68.45 14.29 10.40
C LYS A 405 -67.25 13.83 11.24
N PRO A 406 -67.43 12.89 12.18
CA PRO A 406 -66.36 12.42 13.06
C PRO A 406 -65.29 11.70 12.25
N SER A 407 -64.04 12.12 12.42
CA SER A 407 -62.88 11.59 11.72
C SER A 407 -62.61 10.14 12.10
N GLN A 408 -62.81 9.22 11.15
CA GLN A 408 -62.04 7.99 11.15
C GLN A 408 -60.57 8.37 10.92
N THR A 409 -59.75 8.04 11.90
CA THR A 409 -58.30 8.25 11.96
C THR A 409 -57.60 7.73 10.70
N SER A 410 -57.26 8.65 9.79
CA SER A 410 -56.48 8.43 8.58
C SER A 410 -54.98 8.33 8.90
N ASN A 411 -54.56 7.25 9.56
CA ASN A 411 -53.12 6.97 9.75
C ASN A 411 -52.43 6.44 8.48
N ASP A 412 -53.18 6.13 7.42
CA ASP A 412 -52.62 5.60 6.17
C ASP A 412 -52.20 6.68 5.14
N VAL A 413 -52.58 7.95 5.33
CA VAL A 413 -52.31 9.01 4.34
C VAL A 413 -50.92 9.66 4.52
N LEU A 414 -50.26 9.50 5.67
CA LEU A 414 -48.98 10.14 5.96
C LEU A 414 -47.73 9.39 5.46
N MET A 415 -47.90 8.20 4.87
CA MET A 415 -46.76 7.39 4.36
C MET A 415 -46.45 7.60 2.88
N ASN A 416 -47.22 8.42 2.16
CA ASN A 416 -47.08 8.63 0.71
C ASN A 416 -46.26 9.86 0.28
N SER A 417 -45.48 10.49 1.17
CA SER A 417 -44.43 11.41 0.70
C SER A 417 -43.34 10.57 0.01
N SER A 418 -43.51 10.33 -1.29
CA SER A 418 -42.72 9.40 -2.10
C SER A 418 -41.26 9.80 -2.31
N GLU A 419 -40.87 10.99 -1.87
CA GLU A 419 -39.51 11.50 -2.04
C GLU A 419 -38.65 11.16 -0.82
N GLY A 420 -38.06 9.97 -0.85
CA GLY A 420 -36.97 9.63 0.06
C GLY A 420 -35.79 10.62 -0.05
N PRO A 421 -34.91 10.68 0.96
CA PRO A 421 -33.78 11.60 0.98
C PRO A 421 -32.90 11.45 -0.27
N THR A 422 -32.30 12.55 -0.73
CA THR A 422 -31.40 12.53 -1.89
C THR A 422 -30.08 11.84 -1.56
N TYR A 423 -29.39 11.26 -2.55
CA TYR A 423 -28.07 10.64 -2.34
C TYR A 423 -27.03 11.63 -1.79
N SER A 424 -27.10 12.91 -2.17
CA SER A 424 -26.24 13.97 -1.63
C SER A 424 -26.46 14.18 -0.12
N TYR A 425 -27.71 14.17 0.34
CA TYR A 425 -28.01 14.24 1.77
C TYR A 425 -27.47 13.01 2.53
N LEU A 426 -27.72 11.81 1.99
CA LEU A 426 -27.23 10.57 2.61
C LEU A 426 -25.69 10.51 2.66
N CYS A 427 -25.02 10.98 1.61
CA CYS A 427 -23.56 11.07 1.55
C CYS A 427 -23.01 12.05 2.58
N ARG A 428 -23.54 13.28 2.65
CA ARG A 428 -23.14 14.25 3.69
C ARG A 428 -23.34 13.68 5.08
N ARG A 429 -24.52 13.11 5.37
CA ARG A 429 -24.81 12.46 6.65
C ARG A 429 -23.78 11.37 6.98
N LYS A 430 -23.47 10.48 6.03
CA LYS A 430 -22.49 9.42 6.25
C LYS A 430 -21.05 9.90 6.37
N LEU A 431 -20.68 10.97 5.67
CA LEU A 431 -19.39 11.63 5.85
C LEU A 431 -19.27 12.23 7.26
N TYR A 432 -20.30 12.91 7.76
CA TYR A 432 -20.33 13.39 9.15
C TYR A 432 -20.28 12.25 10.17
N GLU A 433 -21.05 11.17 9.96
CA GLU A 433 -21.02 10.00 10.84
C GLU A 433 -19.64 9.29 10.83
N THR A 434 -18.96 9.27 9.69
CA THR A 434 -17.67 8.57 9.53
C THR A 434 -16.49 9.41 9.99
N TYR A 435 -16.49 10.70 9.71
CA TYR A 435 -15.35 11.61 9.91
C TYR A 435 -15.60 12.72 10.93
N GLY A 436 -16.77 12.77 11.57
CA GLY A 436 -17.15 13.82 12.53
C GLY A 436 -16.19 13.98 13.71
N PHE A 437 -15.40 12.94 14.02
CA PHE A 437 -14.34 13.02 15.04
C PHE A 437 -13.18 13.94 14.63
N CYS A 438 -12.84 14.06 13.34
CA CYS A 438 -11.76 14.96 12.89
C CYS A 438 -12.18 16.44 12.87
N PHE A 439 -13.47 16.72 12.66
CA PHE A 439 -13.97 18.10 12.63
C PHE A 439 -14.26 18.69 14.02
N CYS A 440 -14.28 17.84 15.05
CA CYS A 440 -14.49 18.27 16.43
C CYS A 440 -13.16 18.36 17.23
N CYS A 441 -12.10 18.88 16.61
CA CYS A 441 -10.85 19.23 17.31
C CYS A 441 -11.02 20.40 18.29
N CYS A 442 -12.20 20.98 18.39
CA CYS A 442 -12.59 21.92 19.45
C CYS A 442 -13.12 21.20 20.70
N SER A 443 -12.42 20.17 21.19
CA SER A 443 -12.69 19.60 22.52
C SER A 443 -12.45 20.59 23.68
N LEU A 444 -11.89 21.77 23.39
CA LEU A 444 -11.82 22.93 24.29
C LEU A 444 -12.97 23.94 24.11
N CYS A 445 -13.79 23.84 23.05
CA CYS A 445 -14.89 24.78 22.83
C CYS A 445 -16.21 24.14 23.24
N HIS A 446 -16.49 24.16 24.55
CA HIS A 446 -17.80 23.80 25.12
C HIS A 446 -18.93 24.77 24.70
N CYS A 447 -18.64 25.78 23.86
CA CYS A 447 -19.54 26.88 23.56
C CYS A 447 -20.39 26.70 22.29
N CYS A 448 -19.95 25.94 21.27
CA CYS A 448 -20.64 25.96 19.97
C CYS A 448 -21.96 25.19 19.87
N CYS A 449 -22.37 24.44 20.90
CA CYS A 449 -23.66 23.74 20.89
C CYS A 449 -24.75 24.43 21.72
N LYS A 450 -24.48 25.60 22.31
CA LYS A 450 -25.42 26.23 23.25
C LYS A 450 -26.41 27.22 22.61
N ASP A 451 -26.14 27.70 21.38
CA ASP A 451 -26.89 28.84 20.83
C ASP A 451 -27.88 28.47 19.70
N VAL A 452 -28.25 27.19 19.55
CA VAL A 452 -29.29 26.75 18.57
C VAL A 452 -30.56 26.25 19.28
N GLU A 453 -30.81 26.69 20.52
CA GLU A 453 -32.02 26.32 21.27
C GLU A 453 -33.13 27.38 21.28
N ASP A 454 -32.90 28.60 20.78
CA ASP A 454 -33.81 29.70 21.15
C ASP A 454 -34.99 30.01 20.21
N ASP A 455 -35.12 29.43 19.00
CA ASP A 455 -36.09 30.00 18.04
C ASP A 455 -37.20 29.12 17.45
N ASN A 456 -37.39 27.85 17.82
CA ASN A 456 -38.63 27.16 17.46
C ASN A 456 -39.00 26.01 18.41
N ASN A 457 -40.24 26.07 18.89
CA ASN A 457 -40.93 25.18 19.83
C ASN A 457 -41.19 23.77 19.26
N ILE A 458 -40.20 23.15 18.60
CA ILE A 458 -40.24 21.77 18.14
C ILE A 458 -39.74 20.92 19.31
N SER A 459 -40.68 20.31 20.03
CA SER A 459 -40.41 19.40 21.13
C SER A 459 -39.48 18.26 20.70
N CYS A 460 -38.19 18.35 21.03
CA CYS A 460 -37.20 17.27 20.90
C CYS A 460 -37.44 16.10 21.89
N GLU A 461 -38.65 15.96 22.43
CA GLU A 461 -38.96 14.97 23.48
C GLU A 461 -39.32 13.58 22.93
N GLU A 462 -39.70 13.46 21.66
CA GLU A 462 -40.33 12.22 21.16
C GLU A 462 -39.36 11.16 20.58
N ASN A 463 -38.04 11.37 20.63
CA ASN A 463 -37.05 10.39 20.11
C ASN A 463 -36.13 9.79 21.20
N LYS A 464 -36.53 9.82 22.47
CA LYS A 464 -35.73 9.31 23.61
C LYS A 464 -35.89 7.81 23.90
N MET A 465 -36.32 6.97 22.95
CA MET A 465 -36.10 5.51 23.06
C MET A 465 -34.66 5.16 22.65
N ILE A 466 -33.69 5.65 23.41
CA ILE A 466 -32.31 5.17 23.31
C ILE A 466 -32.25 3.91 24.18
N HIS A 467 -31.96 2.76 23.58
CA HIS A 467 -31.79 1.51 24.30
C HIS A 467 -30.73 1.68 25.41
N PRO A 468 -30.96 1.19 26.65
CA PRO A 468 -30.03 1.36 27.78
C PRO A 468 -28.63 0.79 27.52
N ILE A 469 -28.48 -0.13 26.57
CA ILE A 469 -27.17 -0.68 26.14
C ILE A 469 -26.32 0.38 25.41
N ASP A 470 -26.93 1.29 24.64
CA ASP A 470 -26.22 2.36 23.95
C ASP A 470 -25.76 3.47 24.91
N GLN A 471 -26.46 3.66 26.05
CA GLN A 471 -26.03 4.55 27.13
C GLN A 471 -24.76 4.03 27.83
N ILE A 472 -24.70 2.73 28.15
CA ILE A 472 -23.52 2.13 28.81
C ILE A 472 -22.27 2.21 27.92
N LYS A 473 -22.42 2.10 26.59
CA LYS A 473 -21.30 2.27 25.64
C LYS A 473 -20.88 3.73 25.47
N LYS A 474 -21.80 4.69 25.53
CA LYS A 474 -21.49 6.11 25.29
C LYS A 474 -20.65 6.74 26.40
N ASP A 475 -20.67 6.23 27.62
CA ASP A 475 -20.02 6.89 28.78
C ASP A 475 -18.58 6.43 29.07
N SER A 476 -18.10 5.38 28.40
CA SER A 476 -16.71 4.94 28.54
C SER A 476 -15.78 5.83 27.68
N ARG A 477 -15.18 6.86 28.29
CA ARG A 477 -14.10 7.66 27.66
C ARG A 477 -13.01 6.78 27.06
N CYS A 478 -12.69 5.67 27.70
CA CYS A 478 -11.69 4.71 27.24
C CYS A 478 -12.04 4.10 25.88
N TRP A 479 -13.32 3.81 25.62
CA TRP A 479 -13.73 3.19 24.36
C TRP A 479 -13.65 4.19 23.20
N ARG A 480 -14.05 5.44 23.42
CA ARG A 480 -13.88 6.53 22.43
C ARG A 480 -12.40 6.79 22.13
N PHE A 481 -11.54 6.75 23.15
CA PHE A 481 -10.10 6.89 22.99
C PHE A 481 -9.50 5.74 22.16
N PHE A 482 -9.91 4.49 22.45
CA PHE A 482 -9.44 3.32 21.71
C PHE A 482 -9.88 3.37 20.24
N ASP A 483 -11.15 3.67 19.97
CA ASP A 483 -11.64 3.81 18.60
C ASP A 483 -10.94 4.96 17.86
N GLY A 484 -10.77 6.11 18.52
CA GLY A 484 -10.03 7.24 17.96
C GLY A 484 -8.58 6.87 17.62
N THR A 485 -7.88 6.22 18.54
CA THR A 485 -6.50 5.73 18.33
C THR A 485 -6.44 4.74 17.18
N LYS A 486 -7.38 3.78 17.10
CA LYS A 486 -7.45 2.81 16.01
C LYS A 486 -7.58 3.49 14.65
N TRP A 487 -8.51 4.43 14.52
CA TRP A 487 -8.71 5.18 13.27
C TRP A 487 -7.50 6.05 12.93
N PHE A 488 -6.93 6.74 13.92
CA PHE A 488 -5.72 7.54 13.73
C PHE A 488 -4.55 6.70 13.22
N LEU A 489 -4.27 5.55 13.84
CA LEU A 489 -3.22 4.64 13.40
C LEU A 489 -3.50 4.10 12.00
N TRP A 490 -4.75 3.72 11.71
CA TRP A 490 -5.13 3.23 10.38
C TRP A 490 -4.92 4.29 9.30
N TYR A 491 -5.40 5.52 9.51
CA TYR A 491 -5.24 6.61 8.54
C TYR A 491 -3.78 7.03 8.38
N SER A 492 -3.02 7.09 9.48
CA SER A 492 -1.58 7.39 9.43
C SER A 492 -0.83 6.34 8.63
N LEU A 493 -1.16 5.06 8.84
CA LEU A 493 -0.57 3.97 8.09
C LEU A 493 -0.97 4.03 6.61
N SER A 494 -2.25 4.22 6.29
CA SER A 494 -2.68 4.40 4.91
C SER A 494 -2.00 5.60 4.24
N ALA A 495 -1.91 6.75 4.91
CA ALA A 495 -1.21 7.92 4.38
C ALA A 495 0.28 7.65 4.13
N PHE A 496 0.93 6.91 5.02
CA PHE A 496 2.31 6.48 4.84
C PHE A 496 2.48 5.58 3.60
N PHE A 497 1.65 4.56 3.42
CA PHE A 497 1.71 3.68 2.24
C PHE A 497 1.37 4.42 0.94
N LEU A 498 0.45 5.39 0.97
CA LEU A 498 0.18 6.27 -0.17
C LEU A 498 1.41 7.12 -0.50
N TYR A 499 2.06 7.71 0.51
CA TYR A 499 3.30 8.46 0.35
C TYR A 499 4.39 7.60 -0.29
N LEU A 500 4.60 6.37 0.19
CA LEU A 500 5.58 5.44 -0.41
C LEU A 500 5.25 5.12 -1.87
N THR A 501 3.98 4.92 -2.20
CA THR A 501 3.53 4.68 -3.59
C THR A 501 3.88 5.87 -4.49
N ILE A 502 3.57 7.10 -4.03
CA ILE A 502 3.86 8.33 -4.78
C ILE A 502 5.36 8.50 -5.00
N VAL A 503 6.17 8.30 -3.94
CA VAL A 503 7.63 8.40 -4.02
C VAL A 503 8.19 7.40 -5.02
N ASN A 504 7.74 6.13 -4.99
CA ASN A 504 8.21 5.12 -5.93
C ASN A 504 7.84 5.45 -7.38
N CYS A 505 6.58 5.80 -7.67
CA CYS A 505 6.17 6.19 -9.02
C CYS A 505 6.97 7.39 -9.55
N ALA A 506 7.14 8.42 -8.71
CA ALA A 506 7.85 9.64 -9.10
C ALA A 506 9.36 9.41 -9.26
N ALA A 507 9.97 8.61 -8.38
CA ALA A 507 11.38 8.24 -8.48
C ALA A 507 11.64 7.40 -9.73
N THR A 508 10.79 6.42 -10.05
CA THR A 508 10.91 5.65 -11.30
C THR A 508 10.82 6.54 -12.53
N THR A 509 9.89 7.49 -12.54
CA THR A 509 9.78 8.46 -13.64
C THR A 509 11.07 9.28 -13.79
N GLN A 510 11.65 9.76 -12.68
CA GLN A 510 12.94 10.46 -12.71
C GLN A 510 14.07 9.53 -13.18
N GLN A 511 14.11 8.27 -12.76
CA GLN A 511 15.14 7.31 -13.17
C GLN A 511 15.16 7.10 -14.68
N VAL A 512 13.99 7.01 -15.32
CA VAL A 512 13.87 6.92 -16.78
C VAL A 512 14.48 8.16 -17.45
N ILE A 513 14.19 9.36 -16.95
CA ILE A 513 14.74 10.62 -17.47
C ILE A 513 16.27 10.67 -17.27
N VAL A 514 16.76 10.26 -16.11
CA VAL A 514 18.20 10.23 -15.80
C VAL A 514 18.90 9.26 -16.75
N ARG A 515 18.39 8.04 -16.97
CA ARG A 515 18.97 7.07 -17.91
C ARG A 515 19.13 7.65 -19.31
N GLN A 516 18.16 8.44 -19.78
CA GLN A 516 18.22 9.08 -21.09
C GLN A 516 19.28 10.18 -21.19
N ASN A 517 19.62 10.84 -20.08
CA ASN A 517 20.60 11.93 -20.04
C ASN A 517 22.00 11.47 -19.61
N LEU A 518 22.12 10.36 -18.89
CA LEU A 518 23.36 9.89 -18.27
C LEU A 518 24.49 9.72 -19.29
N HIS A 519 24.22 9.07 -20.43
CA HIS A 519 25.24 8.88 -21.47
C HIS A 519 25.71 10.21 -22.07
N LYS A 520 24.79 11.14 -22.35
CA LYS A 520 25.12 12.46 -22.92
C LYS A 520 25.93 13.28 -21.93
N ALA A 521 25.56 13.23 -20.65
CA ALA A 521 26.31 13.88 -19.59
C ALA A 521 27.70 13.25 -19.46
N PHE A 522 27.84 11.92 -19.51
CA PHE A 522 29.14 11.26 -19.42
C PHE A 522 30.06 11.58 -20.60
N GLU A 523 29.53 11.64 -21.82
CA GLU A 523 30.29 12.05 -23.00
C GLU A 523 30.78 13.50 -22.89
N TYR A 524 29.96 14.39 -22.31
CA TYR A 524 30.33 15.78 -22.05
C TYR A 524 31.36 15.92 -20.92
N LEU A 525 31.16 15.19 -19.82
CA LEU A 525 31.98 15.27 -18.61
C LEU A 525 33.33 14.55 -18.78
N TYR A 526 33.37 13.51 -19.60
CA TYR A 526 34.53 12.65 -19.81
C TYR A 526 34.73 12.41 -21.32
N PRO A 527 35.07 13.47 -22.08
CA PRO A 527 35.29 13.34 -23.51
C PRO A 527 36.50 12.43 -23.80
N ALA A 528 36.64 11.98 -25.05
CA ALA A 528 37.71 11.05 -25.44
C ALA A 528 39.12 11.59 -25.14
N ASP A 529 39.28 12.91 -25.14
CA ASP A 529 40.51 13.63 -24.80
C ASP A 529 40.55 14.10 -23.34
N TYR A 530 39.73 13.56 -22.43
CA TYR A 530 39.66 14.01 -21.02
C TYR A 530 41.02 14.09 -20.30
N HIS A 531 41.98 13.25 -20.68
CA HIS A 531 43.33 13.24 -20.10
C HIS A 531 44.36 14.09 -20.86
N THR A 532 44.03 14.63 -22.03
CA THR A 532 44.98 15.34 -22.91
C THR A 532 44.49 16.71 -23.38
N GLY A 533 43.19 16.96 -23.31
CA GLY A 533 42.51 18.19 -23.69
C GLY A 533 42.75 19.31 -22.67
N PRO A 534 41.78 20.21 -22.44
CA PRO A 534 42.00 21.39 -21.60
C PRO A 534 42.51 21.01 -20.21
N MET A 535 43.38 21.83 -19.62
CA MET A 535 43.99 21.59 -18.31
C MET A 535 44.00 22.86 -17.48
N CYS A 536 43.93 22.71 -16.15
CA CYS A 536 44.19 23.78 -15.21
C CYS A 536 45.54 23.54 -14.53
N GLY A 537 46.42 24.54 -14.54
CA GLY A 537 47.75 24.45 -13.96
C GLY A 537 48.13 25.67 -13.13
N TRP A 538 49.09 25.50 -12.21
CA TRP A 538 49.74 26.62 -11.51
C TRP A 538 51.21 26.77 -11.93
N SER A 539 51.76 27.97 -11.80
CA SER A 539 53.20 28.22 -12.00
C SER A 539 54.05 27.58 -10.91
N GLU A 540 53.54 27.54 -9.68
CA GLU A 540 54.18 26.90 -8.52
C GLU A 540 53.11 26.43 -7.52
N PRO A 541 53.33 25.33 -6.78
CA PRO A 541 52.38 24.80 -5.80
C PRO A 541 52.38 25.60 -4.50
N THR A 542 52.09 26.91 -4.58
CA THR A 542 52.01 27.84 -3.45
C THR A 542 50.72 28.67 -3.52
N GLU A 543 50.34 29.32 -2.42
CA GLU A 543 49.18 30.24 -2.38
C GLU A 543 49.34 31.47 -3.30
N TYR A 544 50.58 31.75 -3.76
CA TYR A 544 50.92 32.87 -4.64
C TYR A 544 51.11 32.45 -6.09
N GLY A 545 51.04 31.14 -6.39
CA GLY A 545 51.19 30.62 -7.74
C GLY A 545 50.10 31.15 -8.68
N ASP A 546 50.50 31.53 -9.90
CA ASP A 546 49.55 31.95 -10.93
C ASP A 546 48.79 30.72 -11.44
N ILE A 547 47.45 30.74 -11.37
CA ILE A 547 46.58 29.65 -11.80
C ILE A 547 45.88 30.04 -13.09
N ARG A 548 46.01 29.23 -14.14
CA ARG A 548 45.35 29.48 -15.43
C ARG A 548 45.07 28.19 -16.20
N SER A 549 44.21 28.33 -17.20
CA SER A 549 43.85 27.24 -18.09
C SER A 549 44.75 27.18 -19.32
N PHE A 550 44.85 25.97 -19.89
CA PHE A 550 45.56 25.66 -21.13
C PHE A 550 44.65 24.78 -22.00
N ASP A 551 44.82 24.82 -23.32
CA ASP A 551 43.98 24.05 -24.24
C ASP A 551 44.37 22.55 -24.27
N SER A 552 45.60 22.23 -23.84
CA SER A 552 46.12 20.86 -23.79
C SER A 552 47.13 20.64 -22.67
N LEU A 553 47.36 19.37 -22.31
CA LEU A 553 48.46 18.98 -21.41
C LEU A 553 49.84 19.36 -21.94
N GLU A 554 50.02 19.32 -23.27
CA GLU A 554 51.27 19.69 -23.92
C GLU A 554 51.57 21.18 -23.75
N GLU A 555 50.56 22.03 -23.95
CA GLU A 555 50.69 23.48 -23.79
C GLU A 555 51.00 23.87 -22.33
N LEU A 556 50.32 23.22 -21.36
CA LEU A 556 50.58 23.40 -19.93
C LEU A 556 52.05 23.12 -19.60
N ARG A 557 52.58 21.98 -20.10
CA ARG A 557 53.98 21.58 -19.87
C ARG A 557 54.96 22.50 -20.59
N ALA A 558 54.65 22.92 -21.81
CA ALA A 558 55.47 23.87 -22.56
C ALA A 558 55.57 25.24 -21.86
N ALA A 559 54.55 25.62 -21.09
CA ALA A 559 54.54 26.83 -20.29
C ALA A 559 55.28 26.70 -18.94
N ASN A 560 55.83 25.52 -18.59
CA ASN A 560 56.40 25.20 -17.28
C ASN A 560 55.41 25.34 -16.11
N TYR A 561 54.14 24.99 -16.33
CA TYR A 561 53.14 24.91 -15.26
C TYR A 561 53.04 23.46 -14.77
N TYR A 562 52.59 23.28 -13.53
CA TYR A 562 52.27 21.98 -12.97
C TYR A 562 50.77 21.72 -13.10
N LEU A 563 50.39 20.51 -13.49
CA LEU A 563 48.99 20.12 -13.62
C LEU A 563 48.30 20.06 -12.25
N ILE A 564 47.22 20.83 -12.08
CA ILE A 564 46.33 20.80 -10.92
C ILE A 564 45.20 19.80 -11.16
N HIS A 565 44.47 19.95 -12.26
CA HIS A 565 43.36 19.08 -12.60
C HIS A 565 43.05 19.07 -14.10
N CYS A 566 42.44 17.99 -14.58
CA CYS A 566 41.96 17.89 -15.95
C CYS A 566 40.85 18.93 -16.21
N GLY A 567 40.74 19.46 -17.43
CA GLY A 567 39.81 20.51 -17.89
C GLY A 567 40.15 21.95 -17.44
N TYR A 568 39.44 22.96 -17.99
CA TYR A 568 39.60 24.39 -17.64
C TYR A 568 39.44 24.68 -16.14
N CYS A 569 40.17 25.68 -15.65
CA CYS A 569 39.99 26.26 -14.31
C CYS A 569 38.61 26.91 -14.17
N GLY A 570 38.05 26.86 -12.97
CA GLY A 570 36.79 27.50 -12.60
C GLY A 570 36.88 28.18 -11.24
N GLU A 571 35.74 28.51 -10.64
CA GLU A 571 35.66 29.25 -9.38
C GLU A 571 36.31 28.49 -8.21
N CYS A 572 36.25 27.15 -8.22
CA CYS A 572 36.87 26.30 -7.19
C CYS A 572 38.35 25.99 -7.44
N SER A 573 38.97 26.55 -8.50
CA SER A 573 40.37 26.27 -8.85
C SER A 573 41.37 27.17 -8.11
N ASN A 574 40.97 27.91 -7.07
CA ASN A 574 41.87 28.72 -6.25
C ASN A 574 42.49 27.92 -5.09
N TRP A 575 43.58 28.44 -4.50
CA TRP A 575 44.33 27.76 -3.44
C TRP A 575 43.48 27.28 -2.26
N ASN A 576 42.57 28.13 -1.76
CA ASN A 576 41.70 27.78 -0.63
C ASN A 576 40.79 26.61 -0.96
N ASP A 577 40.09 26.66 -2.10
CA ASP A 577 39.12 25.64 -2.46
C ASP A 577 39.77 24.33 -2.87
N LEU A 578 40.94 24.37 -3.53
CA LEU A 578 41.76 23.17 -3.79
C LEU A 578 42.17 22.50 -2.47
N SER A 579 42.58 23.29 -1.46
CA SER A 579 42.88 22.78 -0.13
C SER A 579 41.66 22.14 0.52
N LYS A 580 40.48 22.75 0.41
CA LYS A 580 39.21 22.19 0.92
C LYS A 580 38.82 20.90 0.20
N GLN A 581 38.97 20.79 -1.12
CA GLN A 581 38.72 19.54 -1.86
C GLN A 581 39.58 18.38 -1.34
N TRP A 582 40.82 18.67 -0.93
CA TRP A 582 41.71 17.67 -0.33
C TRP A 582 41.38 17.37 1.14
N THR A 583 41.25 18.39 2.00
CA THR A 583 41.07 18.20 3.45
C THR A 583 39.70 17.62 3.80
N THR A 584 38.68 17.86 2.97
CA THR A 584 37.33 17.32 3.14
C THR A 584 37.09 16.01 2.38
N ARG A 585 38.10 15.43 1.71
CA ARG A 585 37.94 14.31 0.75
C ARG A 585 37.22 13.07 1.28
N THR A 586 37.20 12.86 2.59
CA THR A 586 36.55 11.72 3.25
C THR A 586 35.11 11.98 3.71
N PHE A 587 34.64 13.22 3.68
CA PHE A 587 33.31 13.59 4.18
C PHE A 587 32.58 14.66 3.35
N LEU A 588 33.20 15.20 2.29
CA LEU A 588 32.63 16.28 1.46
C LEU A 588 31.24 15.93 0.93
N ALA A 589 31.03 14.70 0.46
CA ALA A 589 29.73 14.28 -0.07
C ALA A 589 28.65 14.28 1.03
N GLU A 590 28.99 13.83 2.23
CA GLU A 590 28.07 13.88 3.37
C GLU A 590 27.77 15.31 3.83
N ALA A 591 28.80 16.18 3.85
CA ALA A 591 28.67 17.57 4.26
C ALA A 591 27.86 18.40 3.25
N SER A 592 28.18 18.32 1.95
CA SER A 592 27.39 18.95 0.89
C SER A 592 25.94 18.45 0.91
N ARG A 593 25.70 17.14 1.10
CA ARG A 593 24.33 16.62 1.26
C ARG A 593 23.56 17.31 2.41
N LYS A 594 24.21 17.60 3.54
CA LYS A 594 23.57 18.34 4.66
C LYS A 594 23.27 19.79 4.27
N CYS A 595 24.09 20.42 3.46
CA CYS A 595 23.82 21.74 2.89
C CYS A 595 22.67 21.70 1.87
N ALA A 596 22.68 20.75 0.95
CA ALA A 596 21.59 20.49 0.02
C ALA A 596 20.24 20.28 0.74
N GLN A 597 20.22 19.57 1.88
CA GLN A 597 18.98 19.39 2.68
C GLN A 597 18.41 20.71 3.19
N LYS A 598 19.22 21.75 3.41
CA LYS A 598 18.72 23.08 3.77
C LYS A 598 17.86 23.68 2.67
N SER A 599 18.03 23.28 1.42
CA SER A 599 17.15 23.73 0.32
C SER A 599 15.70 23.27 0.48
N LEU A 600 15.42 22.22 1.29
CA LEU A 600 14.05 21.72 1.47
C LEU A 600 13.15 22.70 2.23
N LEU A 601 13.72 23.44 3.19
CA LEU A 601 13.00 24.39 4.04
C LEU A 601 13.55 25.82 3.95
N GLY A 602 14.76 25.99 3.42
CA GLY A 602 15.45 27.27 3.22
C GLY A 602 15.54 27.66 1.74
N GLY A 603 16.00 28.90 1.51
CA GLY A 603 16.30 29.43 0.18
C GLY A 603 17.75 29.22 -0.24
N VAL A 604 18.10 29.79 -1.40
CA VAL A 604 19.45 29.78 -1.99
C VAL A 604 20.51 30.22 -0.97
N ASP A 605 20.26 31.34 -0.29
CA ASP A 605 21.19 31.91 0.71
C ASP A 605 21.52 30.94 1.86
N ALA A 606 20.56 30.12 2.28
CA ALA A 606 20.76 29.18 3.38
C ALA A 606 21.65 27.99 3.00
N VAL A 607 21.60 27.61 1.72
CA VAL A 607 22.43 26.56 1.11
C VAL A 607 23.83 27.11 0.87
N GLN A 608 23.94 28.28 0.26
CA GLN A 608 25.22 28.94 0.02
C GLN A 608 25.98 29.24 1.32
N ALA A 609 25.31 29.84 2.32
CA ALA A 609 25.91 30.08 3.63
C ALA A 609 26.34 28.78 4.34
N CYS A 610 25.76 27.63 3.99
CA CYS A 610 26.21 26.34 4.49
C CYS A 610 27.50 25.88 3.80
N ASN A 611 27.60 26.07 2.47
CA ASN A 611 28.79 25.74 1.67
C ASN A 611 29.98 26.64 2.02
N GLU A 612 29.73 27.90 2.38
CA GLU A 612 30.75 28.85 2.87
C GLU A 612 31.18 28.58 4.32
N ALA A 613 30.36 27.88 5.12
CA ALA A 613 30.65 27.59 6.51
C ALA A 613 31.54 26.34 6.69
N GLU A 614 32.28 26.29 7.80
CA GLU A 614 32.99 25.07 8.19
C GLU A 614 31.99 23.91 8.45
N PRO A 615 32.33 22.67 8.06
CA PRO A 615 33.66 22.21 7.65
C PRO A 615 33.98 22.36 6.14
N LEU A 616 33.06 22.87 5.33
CA LEU A 616 33.26 23.03 3.89
C LEU A 616 34.16 24.23 3.60
N GLY A 617 33.77 25.41 4.09
CA GLY A 617 34.60 26.62 4.04
C GLY A 617 35.00 27.05 2.63
N PHE A 618 34.14 26.82 1.64
CA PHE A 618 34.41 27.23 0.26
C PHE A 618 34.39 28.75 0.14
N THR A 619 35.16 29.29 -0.81
CA THR A 619 35.05 30.70 -1.18
C THR A 619 33.66 31.00 -1.77
N PRO A 620 33.19 32.27 -1.75
CA PRO A 620 31.85 32.60 -2.24
C PRO A 620 31.56 32.13 -3.67
N GLY A 621 32.51 32.25 -4.60
CA GLY A 621 32.33 31.79 -5.99
C GLY A 621 32.20 30.28 -6.10
N CYS A 622 33.04 29.52 -5.40
CA CYS A 622 32.93 28.07 -5.38
C CYS A 622 31.65 27.60 -4.65
N ALA A 623 31.29 28.23 -3.54
CA ALA A 623 30.06 27.95 -2.80
C ALA A 623 28.80 28.24 -3.64
N GLU A 624 28.83 29.26 -4.49
CA GLU A 624 27.76 29.53 -5.47
C GLU A 624 27.64 28.38 -6.48
N CYS A 625 28.74 27.91 -7.08
CA CYS A 625 28.71 26.76 -7.99
C CYS A 625 28.07 25.51 -7.35
N TRP A 626 28.47 25.16 -6.13
CA TRP A 626 27.88 24.05 -5.37
C TRP A 626 26.41 24.29 -5.04
N THR A 627 26.03 25.52 -4.69
CA THR A 627 24.64 25.85 -4.38
C THR A 627 23.74 25.70 -5.60
N VAL A 628 24.20 26.15 -6.77
CA VAL A 628 23.47 25.99 -8.04
C VAL A 628 23.29 24.50 -8.37
N ASP A 629 24.34 23.70 -8.20
CA ASP A 629 24.30 22.25 -8.38
C ASP A 629 23.29 21.58 -7.43
N GLU A 630 23.35 21.87 -6.14
CA GLU A 630 22.44 21.32 -5.12
C GLU A 630 20.97 21.71 -5.38
N LEU A 631 20.72 22.93 -5.87
CA LEU A 631 19.38 23.38 -6.24
C LEU A 631 18.89 22.74 -7.55
N CYS A 632 19.79 22.52 -8.50
CA CYS A 632 19.52 21.74 -9.71
C CYS A 632 19.17 20.28 -9.33
N ALA A 633 19.93 19.66 -8.43
CA ALA A 633 19.69 18.31 -7.94
C ALA A 633 18.36 18.23 -7.19
N LYS A 634 18.02 19.22 -6.35
CA LYS A 634 16.68 19.31 -5.75
C LYS A 634 15.59 19.38 -6.82
N LYS A 635 15.78 20.12 -7.91
CA LYS A 635 14.76 20.23 -8.96
C LYS A 635 14.60 18.93 -9.75
N ASN A 636 15.70 18.25 -10.07
CA ASN A 636 15.71 17.14 -11.03
C ASN A 636 15.77 15.74 -10.38
N CYS A 637 16.27 15.63 -9.15
CA CYS A 637 16.61 14.38 -8.47
C CYS A 637 15.88 14.17 -7.13
N PHE A 638 14.94 15.05 -6.76
CA PHE A 638 14.27 15.00 -5.44
C PHE A 638 13.57 13.68 -5.11
N TRP A 639 12.86 13.07 -6.07
CA TRP A 639 12.14 11.83 -5.79
C TRP A 639 13.08 10.64 -5.68
N ILE A 640 14.13 10.57 -6.50
CA ILE A 640 15.23 9.60 -6.35
C ILE A 640 15.88 9.76 -4.98
N PHE A 641 16.14 11.00 -4.54
CA PHE A 641 16.69 11.29 -3.22
C PHE A 641 15.77 10.80 -2.09
N LEU A 642 14.46 11.10 -2.15
CA LEU A 642 13.50 10.62 -1.16
C LEU A 642 13.44 9.09 -1.11
N GLN A 643 13.40 8.42 -2.28
CA GLN A 643 13.45 6.97 -2.36
C GLN A 643 14.74 6.43 -1.73
N SER A 644 15.90 6.98 -2.10
CA SER A 644 17.21 6.58 -1.56
C SER A 644 17.28 6.74 -0.03
N THR A 645 16.59 7.74 0.53
CA THR A 645 16.48 7.95 1.99
C THR A 645 15.68 6.83 2.65
N LEU A 646 14.59 6.38 2.02
CA LEU A 646 13.76 5.28 2.53
C LEU A 646 14.49 3.93 2.46
N ILE A 647 15.31 3.72 1.44
CA ILE A 647 16.07 2.47 1.23
C ILE A 647 17.47 2.49 1.86
N ASN A 648 17.82 3.53 2.63
CA ASN A 648 19.15 3.74 3.19
C ASN A 648 20.30 3.71 2.14
N ALA A 649 20.00 4.09 0.90
CA ALA A 649 20.96 4.12 -0.21
C ALA A 649 21.44 5.55 -0.55
N VAL A 650 21.20 6.52 0.33
CA VAL A 650 21.65 7.92 0.08
C VAL A 650 23.17 8.03 0.02
N SER A 651 23.86 7.17 0.78
CA SER A 651 25.32 7.03 0.75
C SER A 651 25.79 6.01 -0.29
N ASP A 652 24.88 5.44 -1.08
CA ASP A 652 25.28 4.58 -2.17
C ASP A 652 25.84 5.43 -3.31
N TYR A 653 27.15 5.54 -3.29
CA TYR A 653 27.92 6.23 -4.30
C TYR A 653 28.48 5.27 -5.36
N ARG A 654 27.96 4.04 -5.44
CA ARG A 654 28.26 3.13 -6.56
C ARG A 654 27.79 3.81 -7.84
N VAL A 655 28.73 4.04 -8.75
CA VAL A 655 28.45 4.61 -10.07
C VAL A 655 28.83 3.57 -11.11
N GLN A 656 27.92 2.63 -11.34
CA GLN A 656 27.99 1.75 -12.50
C GLN A 656 27.26 2.40 -13.69
N PRO A 657 27.60 2.03 -14.94
CA PRO A 657 27.01 2.64 -16.13
C PRO A 657 25.47 2.61 -16.17
N ASN A 658 24.83 1.65 -15.50
CA ASN A 658 23.37 1.47 -15.49
C ASN A 658 22.72 1.76 -14.13
N ASP A 659 23.51 2.10 -13.10
CA ASP A 659 23.00 2.34 -11.75
C ASP A 659 22.50 3.79 -11.63
N ILE A 660 21.24 3.94 -11.24
CA ILE A 660 20.65 5.25 -10.97
C ILE A 660 20.60 5.51 -9.48
N THR A 661 21.61 6.21 -8.98
CA THR A 661 21.70 6.69 -7.60
C THR A 661 21.43 8.20 -7.57
N SER A 662 21.30 8.76 -6.36
CA SER A 662 21.23 10.22 -6.20
C SER A 662 22.45 10.91 -6.82
N ALA A 663 23.63 10.29 -6.74
CA ALA A 663 24.86 10.84 -7.31
C ALA A 663 24.90 10.75 -8.85
N THR A 664 24.42 9.66 -9.47
CA THR A 664 24.38 9.58 -10.94
C THR A 664 23.27 10.43 -11.54
N CYS A 665 22.17 10.64 -10.80
CA CYS A 665 21.16 11.63 -11.17
C CYS A 665 21.73 13.04 -11.22
N ASP A 666 22.44 13.45 -10.18
CA ASP A 666 23.10 14.75 -10.09
C ASP A 666 24.09 14.95 -11.25
N GLU A 667 24.94 13.97 -11.51
CA GLU A 667 25.87 14.02 -12.65
C GLU A 667 25.18 14.09 -14.02
N ALA A 668 24.09 13.36 -14.20
CA ALA A 668 23.35 13.34 -15.46
C ALA A 668 22.62 14.66 -15.72
N MET A 669 22.08 15.28 -14.67
CA MET A 669 21.13 16.39 -14.80
C MET A 669 21.77 17.76 -14.54
N CYS A 670 22.81 17.82 -13.70
CA CYS A 670 23.39 19.07 -13.18
C CYS A 670 24.90 19.18 -13.45
N GLY A 671 25.58 18.04 -13.62
CA GLY A 671 27.00 17.97 -13.97
C GLY A 671 27.44 18.86 -15.13
N PRO A 672 26.71 18.93 -16.27
CA PRO A 672 27.09 19.77 -17.40
C PRO A 672 27.18 21.28 -17.10
N GLU A 673 26.42 21.78 -16.13
CA GLU A 673 26.48 23.18 -15.68
C GLU A 673 27.48 23.37 -14.53
N PHE A 674 27.53 22.41 -13.60
CA PHE A 674 28.39 22.48 -12.41
C PHE A 674 29.88 22.36 -12.72
N VAL A 675 30.27 21.46 -13.63
CA VAL A 675 31.70 21.15 -13.88
C VAL A 675 32.46 22.32 -14.52
N PRO A 676 31.90 23.06 -15.49
CA PRO A 676 32.53 24.30 -15.99
C PRO A 676 32.62 25.39 -14.92
N CYS A 677 31.61 25.54 -14.06
CA CYS A 677 31.61 26.54 -12.98
C CYS A 677 32.69 26.23 -11.93
N SER A 678 32.68 25.01 -11.40
CA SER A 678 33.61 24.60 -10.35
C SER A 678 35.05 24.52 -10.85
N GLY A 679 35.28 23.94 -12.03
CA GLY A 679 36.61 23.60 -12.51
C GLY A 679 37.21 22.45 -11.71
N ALA A 680 37.66 22.74 -10.48
CA ALA A 680 38.23 21.74 -9.61
C ALA A 680 37.15 20.84 -8.96
N THR A 681 37.33 19.54 -9.11
CA THR A 681 36.58 18.51 -8.37
C THR A 681 37.54 17.41 -7.95
N ARG A 682 37.24 16.66 -6.89
CA ARG A 682 38.09 15.55 -6.41
C ARG A 682 38.49 14.58 -7.53
N ARG A 683 37.57 14.25 -8.44
CA ARG A 683 37.85 13.36 -9.60
C ARG A 683 38.78 14.00 -10.64
N ARG A 684 38.63 15.30 -10.93
CA ARG A 684 39.48 16.03 -11.87
C ARG A 684 40.88 16.26 -11.30
N MET A 685 41.01 16.28 -9.96
CA MET A 685 42.27 16.39 -9.22
C MET A 685 42.93 15.03 -8.90
N ASN A 686 42.35 13.90 -9.33
CA ASN A 686 42.81 12.55 -8.96
C ASN A 686 42.83 12.28 -7.44
N ILE A 687 41.99 12.96 -6.66
CA ILE A 687 41.90 12.75 -5.21
C ILE A 687 41.02 11.53 -4.95
N LYS A 688 41.60 10.53 -4.28
CA LYS A 688 40.83 9.40 -3.74
C LYS A 688 39.84 9.90 -2.68
N SER A 689 38.56 9.74 -2.96
CA SER A 689 37.45 10.25 -2.15
C SER A 689 36.62 9.14 -1.50
N ASP A 690 35.66 9.52 -0.65
CA ASP A 690 34.61 8.64 -0.13
C ASP A 690 33.74 8.01 -1.23
N ILE A 691 33.61 8.70 -2.37
CA ILE A 691 32.99 8.21 -3.60
C ILE A 691 34.04 7.49 -4.45
N LYS A 692 33.88 6.17 -4.63
CA LYS A 692 34.72 5.39 -5.53
C LYS A 692 34.29 5.60 -6.98
N ARG A 693 35.23 5.96 -7.84
CA ARG A 693 35.00 6.18 -9.28
C ARG A 693 35.87 5.24 -10.12
N PRO A 694 35.44 4.85 -11.32
CA PRO A 694 36.32 4.16 -12.25
C PRO A 694 37.43 5.09 -12.75
N LEU A 695 38.57 4.52 -13.18
CA LEU A 695 39.76 5.28 -13.57
C LEU A 695 39.51 6.22 -14.76
N TYR A 696 38.66 5.83 -15.72
CA TYR A 696 38.35 6.66 -16.89
C TYR A 696 37.61 7.97 -16.53
N GLN A 697 37.02 8.07 -15.33
CA GLN A 697 36.38 9.29 -14.83
C GLN A 697 37.34 10.16 -13.99
N GLN A 698 38.57 9.69 -13.74
CA GLN A 698 39.57 10.35 -12.92
C GLN A 698 40.69 10.91 -13.77
N CYS A 699 41.23 12.06 -13.41
CA CYS A 699 42.39 12.60 -14.11
C CYS A 699 43.62 11.73 -13.79
N ILE A 700 44.15 10.98 -14.77
CA ILE A 700 45.23 10.03 -14.51
C ILE A 700 46.62 10.68 -14.43
N TYR A 701 46.75 11.91 -14.93
CA TYR A 701 47.99 12.68 -14.84
C TYR A 701 47.94 13.57 -13.60
N GLN A 702 48.99 13.51 -12.79
CA GLN A 702 49.10 14.29 -11.56
C GLN A 702 50.56 14.66 -11.32
N ASP A 703 50.87 15.95 -11.41
CA ASP A 703 52.21 16.46 -11.07
C ASP A 703 52.28 16.87 -9.57
N ALA A 704 51.13 17.13 -8.95
CA ALA A 704 51.00 17.63 -7.59
C ALA A 704 50.82 16.52 -6.56
N ASP A 705 51.71 16.42 -5.56
CA ASP A 705 51.46 15.62 -4.36
C ASP A 705 50.63 16.43 -3.36
N TRP A 706 49.30 16.25 -3.41
CA TRP A 706 48.36 16.94 -2.53
C TRP A 706 48.65 16.75 -1.05
N SER A 707 49.27 15.63 -0.67
CA SER A 707 49.62 15.38 0.72
C SER A 707 50.78 16.28 1.16
N VAL A 708 51.77 16.50 0.30
CA VAL A 708 52.89 17.40 0.58
C VAL A 708 52.43 18.86 0.58
N ILE A 709 51.51 19.22 -0.33
CA ILE A 709 51.05 20.60 -0.53
C ILE A 709 50.06 21.04 0.57
N PHE A 710 49.18 20.14 1.03
CA PHE A 710 48.08 20.51 1.93
C PHE A 710 48.05 19.78 3.27
N ASN A 711 48.82 18.69 3.50
CA ASN A 711 48.96 18.11 4.84
C ASN A 711 50.09 18.78 5.63
N HIS A 712 50.06 20.10 5.73
CA HIS A 712 50.89 20.77 6.72
C HIS A 712 50.31 20.48 8.13
N PRO A 713 51.18 20.15 9.11
CA PRO A 713 50.76 19.74 10.46
C PRO A 713 50.01 20.81 11.24
#